data_AF-A0A8K0LKC0-F1
#
_entry.id   AF-A0A8K0LKC0-F1
#
_cell.length_a   1.000
_cell.length_b   1.000
_cell.length_c   1.000
_cell.angle_alpha   90.00
_cell.angle_beta   90.00
_cell.angle_gamma   90.00
#
_symmetry.space_group_name_H-M   'P 1'
#
loop_
_entity.id
_entity.type
_entity.pdbx_description
1 polymer ?
#
loop_
_entity_poly.entity_id
_entity_poly.type
_entity_poly.pdbx_seq_one_letter_code
_entity_poly.pdbx_strand_id
1 'polypeptide(L)'
;MAARQIEAYRRDERMGHKLLTPEERLDLFKHDVKGLRRLPKHLSVILTLEDQRRTGAALEKLINEVTNVAAWAASAGIPQLSIYEKTGILKGYLKETHQAVSQEMHAYFGSNYPSVTLSAPHMPAIETTFFPKGTNRNGGHSSSSSSDEDEEPRKHINIILISVEDGRDSIVDLTKTLAEMSQRKKLNTADITQELVDAELSESVMSEPDLLILFSPHVELAGYPPWQIRLTEIFHVRDSQGVGYQVFYRGLRSFAEAQMLHLDLGCVLRLGAPKAIIIQVVSMRVRSPLSSVLGASAKIHSPNFDKTMSGPAKDYQVEGDMVVIPCPVVRTGTAALNRALFTKTIGVAAAALEHNKFIAKYRKSLEHGKEILSVARVSPIRPHPDVSLASQGRKCLLLEPGVKPSDPSTWGPVLKTGVENQELTVIPYEVQFDYDYWTYRDVMASVLPEELHDEIPTGFNIAGHVAHLNLRDNYLPYKYLAAEIILDKNPQIKTVINKVDNVGSESEFRTFQYEVLAGPDDLNVRVSESDCIFEFDYSKVYWNSKLEAEHARLIDLFRPGEVVCDVMAGIGPFAVPAGKKRVFVWANDKNPESAKYLEAAITKNKVSPFVRPFCEDGHAFIHQAADSVFEASQNGECAVLPPKRKKRTPPTPTPADASSGTKEPTQAQQPAPEPEPERIPIPPTISHFVMNLPASAIEFLSNYRGIYAGREHLFAPAQATGETPETQLPRLPIVHAHCFSFKATDETPTRDVCERVSKELGYPVRPAPASFENIEELEEGVVKVYYVRDVAPAKSMYCASFRLPREVAFAPRG
;
A
#
# COMPACT_ATOMS: atom_id res chain seq x y z
N MET A 1 -15.91 30.87 16.36
CA MET A 1 -17.25 31.32 15.87
C MET A 1 -18.41 30.36 16.19
N ALA A 2 -19.64 30.89 16.30
CA ALA A 2 -20.88 30.09 16.27
C ALA A 2 -21.10 29.49 14.87
N ALA A 3 -21.70 28.30 14.77
CA ALA A 3 -21.83 27.55 13.51
C ALA A 3 -22.39 28.36 12.32
N ARG A 4 -23.31 29.30 12.58
CA ARG A 4 -23.91 30.20 11.57
C ARG A 4 -22.92 31.19 10.94
N GLN A 5 -21.92 31.66 11.68
CA GLN A 5 -20.95 32.63 11.17
C GLN A 5 -19.86 31.97 10.31
N ILE A 6 -19.51 30.71 10.61
CA ILE A 6 -18.61 29.89 9.78
C ILE A 6 -19.26 29.58 8.42
N GLU A 7 -20.57 29.33 8.42
CA GLU A 7 -21.33 29.07 7.20
C GLU A 7 -21.50 30.32 6.33
N ALA A 8 -21.67 31.50 6.95
CA ALA A 8 -21.67 32.78 6.25
C ALA A 8 -20.31 33.08 5.59
N TYR A 9 -19.20 32.86 6.32
CA TYR A 9 -17.85 33.02 5.79
C TYR A 9 -17.56 32.09 4.61
N ARG A 10 -17.90 30.80 4.72
CA ARG A 10 -17.74 29.83 3.62
C ARG A 10 -18.57 30.18 2.38
N ARG A 11 -19.74 30.78 2.58
CA ARG A 11 -20.61 31.22 1.48
C ARG A 11 -20.02 32.43 0.77
N ASP A 12 -19.39 33.33 1.53
CA ASP A 12 -18.71 34.51 1.00
C ASP A 12 -17.44 34.18 0.20
N GLU A 13 -16.58 33.29 0.73
CA GLU A 13 -15.41 32.77 0.00
C GLU A 13 -15.80 32.15 -1.35
N ARG A 14 -16.85 31.31 -1.38
CA ARG A 14 -17.36 30.70 -2.63
C ARG A 14 -17.86 31.71 -3.65
N MET A 15 -18.25 32.90 -3.22
CA MET A 15 -18.77 33.96 -4.08
C MET A 15 -17.70 35.00 -4.45
N GLY A 16 -16.43 34.75 -4.10
CA GLY A 16 -15.33 35.67 -4.35
C GLY A 16 -15.47 36.95 -3.54
N HIS A 17 -15.86 36.83 -2.27
CA HIS A 17 -15.91 37.93 -1.29
C HIS A 17 -16.93 39.04 -1.61
N LYS A 18 -18.07 38.64 -2.17
CA LYS A 18 -19.14 39.56 -2.59
C LYS A 18 -20.30 39.69 -1.60
N LEU A 19 -20.34 38.84 -0.57
CA LEU A 19 -21.42 38.76 0.41
C LEU A 19 -21.10 39.49 1.72
N LEU A 20 -19.83 39.58 2.11
CA LEU A 20 -19.38 40.31 3.30
C LEU A 20 -18.51 41.51 2.93
N THR A 21 -18.63 42.60 3.68
CA THR A 21 -17.70 43.72 3.51
C THR A 21 -16.29 43.32 3.98
N PRO A 22 -15.21 43.99 3.50
CA PRO A 22 -13.86 43.78 4.04
C PRO A 22 -13.80 43.94 5.57
N GLU A 23 -14.53 44.90 6.12
CA GLU A 23 -14.62 45.16 7.56
C GLU A 23 -15.26 43.98 8.31
N GLU A 24 -16.39 43.46 7.82
CA GLU A 24 -17.07 42.32 8.42
C GLU A 24 -16.18 41.07 8.43
N ARG A 25 -15.43 40.80 7.35
CA ARG A 25 -14.49 39.67 7.29
C ARG A 25 -13.35 39.80 8.26
N LEU A 26 -12.74 40.98 8.33
CA LEU A 26 -11.64 41.25 9.25
C LEU A 26 -12.11 41.15 10.70
N ASP A 27 -13.34 41.56 11.01
CA ASP A 27 -13.89 41.46 12.36
C ASP A 27 -14.18 40.01 12.78
N LEU A 28 -14.65 39.16 11.86
CA LEU A 28 -14.79 37.70 12.12
C LEU A 28 -13.44 37.05 12.43
N PHE A 29 -12.38 37.41 11.70
CA PHE A 29 -11.02 36.92 11.95
C PHE A 29 -10.43 37.45 13.25
N LYS A 30 -10.53 38.76 13.48
CA LYS A 30 -10.06 39.40 14.72
C LYS A 30 -10.70 38.75 15.94
N HIS A 31 -11.99 38.43 15.89
CA HIS A 31 -12.67 37.72 16.99
C HIS A 31 -12.05 36.35 17.28
N ASP A 32 -11.76 35.55 16.26
CA ASP A 32 -11.23 34.19 16.41
C ASP A 32 -9.78 34.21 16.94
N VAL A 33 -8.96 35.18 16.54
CA VAL A 33 -7.53 35.28 16.89
C VAL A 33 -7.28 36.03 18.21
N LYS A 34 -8.19 36.92 18.65
CA LYS A 34 -8.04 37.75 19.87
C LYS A 34 -7.80 36.97 21.16
N GLY A 35 -8.22 35.70 21.24
CA GLY A 35 -8.03 34.83 22.40
C GLY A 35 -6.76 34.00 22.41
N LEU A 36 -5.94 34.05 21.34
CA LEU A 36 -4.73 33.23 21.21
C LEU A 36 -3.56 33.89 21.95
N ARG A 37 -2.87 33.11 22.79
CA ARG A 37 -1.76 33.61 23.64
C ARG A 37 -0.51 33.98 22.85
N ARG A 38 -0.27 33.35 21.71
CA ARG A 38 0.84 33.61 20.77
C ARG A 38 0.45 33.21 19.36
N LEU A 39 1.14 33.78 18.37
CA LEU A 39 1.01 33.47 16.95
C LEU A 39 2.40 33.15 16.36
N PRO A 40 2.48 32.29 15.33
CA PRO A 40 3.75 32.04 14.65
C PRO A 40 4.20 33.32 13.92
N LYS A 41 5.49 33.63 13.99
CA LYS A 41 6.13 34.65 13.16
C LYS A 41 6.37 34.12 11.76
N HIS A 42 6.71 32.83 11.66
CA HIS A 42 6.86 32.14 10.39
C HIS A 42 5.94 30.92 10.35
N LEU A 43 4.91 30.98 9.51
CA LEU A 43 4.01 29.87 9.21
C LEU A 43 4.48 29.17 7.95
N SER A 44 4.39 27.85 7.91
CA SER A 44 4.52 27.11 6.65
C SER A 44 3.35 26.16 6.42
N VAL A 45 3.06 25.87 5.16
CA VAL A 45 2.00 24.95 4.75
C VAL A 45 2.49 24.02 3.64
N ILE A 46 1.95 22.79 3.61
CA ILE A 46 2.15 21.85 2.50
C ILE A 46 0.88 21.79 1.65
N LEU A 47 1.02 22.11 0.37
CA LEU A 47 -0.03 22.01 -0.64
C LEU A 47 0.30 20.90 -1.65
N THR A 48 -0.72 20.34 -2.29
CA THR A 48 -0.56 19.22 -3.23
C THR A 48 -1.29 19.50 -4.53
N LEU A 49 -0.59 19.33 -5.66
CA LEU A 49 -1.20 19.38 -6.98
C LEU A 49 -2.05 18.12 -7.21
N GLU A 50 -3.35 18.26 -7.45
CA GLU A 50 -4.24 17.11 -7.69
C GLU A 50 -4.02 16.47 -9.06
N ASP A 51 -3.97 15.13 -9.10
CA ASP A 51 -3.57 14.29 -10.24
C ASP A 51 -4.69 14.10 -11.29
N GLN A 52 -5.42 15.18 -11.61
CA GLN A 52 -6.50 15.14 -12.61
C GLN A 52 -5.91 15.31 -14.01
N ARG A 53 -6.47 14.59 -15.00
CA ARG A 53 -6.10 14.52 -16.44
C ARG A 53 -6.02 15.87 -17.19
N ARG A 54 -6.13 17.02 -16.51
CA ARG A 54 -6.08 18.40 -17.04
C ARG A 54 -5.17 19.27 -16.15
N THR A 55 -3.90 19.40 -16.53
CA THR A 55 -2.85 20.12 -15.80
C THR A 55 -3.19 21.58 -15.48
N GLY A 56 -3.93 22.28 -16.36
CA GLY A 56 -4.28 23.70 -16.16
C GLY A 56 -5.30 23.96 -15.04
N ALA A 57 -6.33 23.12 -14.91
CA ALA A 57 -7.36 23.30 -13.87
C ALA A 57 -6.83 22.96 -12.47
N ALA A 58 -5.91 21.99 -12.39
CA ALA A 58 -5.22 21.64 -11.15
C ALA A 58 -4.32 22.78 -10.66
N LEU A 59 -3.58 23.42 -11.57
CA LEU A 59 -2.74 24.59 -11.26
C LEU A 59 -3.58 25.78 -10.79
N GLU A 60 -4.69 26.08 -11.47
CA GLU A 60 -5.60 27.18 -11.08
C GLU A 60 -6.16 26.96 -9.67
N LYS A 61 -6.57 25.73 -9.35
CA LYS A 61 -7.00 25.35 -8.00
C LYS A 61 -5.88 25.57 -6.98
N LEU A 62 -4.66 25.10 -7.27
CA LEU A 62 -3.51 25.25 -6.38
C LEU A 62 -3.17 26.73 -6.13
N ILE A 63 -3.20 27.57 -7.16
CA ILE A 63 -3.00 29.03 -7.00
C ILE A 63 -4.09 29.62 -6.11
N ASN A 64 -5.36 29.21 -6.27
CA ASN A 64 -6.45 29.66 -5.39
C ASN A 64 -6.26 29.20 -3.93
N GLU A 65 -5.67 28.03 -3.70
CA GLU A 65 -5.32 27.58 -2.35
C GLU A 65 -4.20 28.43 -1.73
N VAL A 66 -3.21 28.83 -2.53
CA VAL A 66 -2.16 29.78 -2.15
C VAL A 66 -2.75 31.13 -1.75
N THR A 67 -3.66 31.69 -2.56
CA THR A 67 -4.28 32.99 -2.27
C THR A 67 -5.09 32.97 -0.97
N ASN A 68 -5.86 31.91 -0.74
CA ASN A 68 -6.65 31.73 0.49
C ASN A 68 -5.76 31.70 1.75
N VAL A 69 -4.71 30.86 1.75
CA VAL A 69 -3.81 30.75 2.90
C VAL A 69 -3.06 32.06 3.14
N ALA A 70 -2.63 32.75 2.08
CA ALA A 70 -1.99 34.05 2.17
C ALA A 70 -2.91 35.09 2.83
N ALA A 71 -4.17 35.17 2.40
CA ALA A 71 -5.16 36.09 2.97
C ALA A 71 -5.41 35.77 4.45
N TRP A 72 -5.52 34.50 4.83
CA TRP A 72 -5.70 34.09 6.23
C TRP A 72 -4.47 34.42 7.09
N ALA A 73 -3.26 34.18 6.59
CA ALA A 73 -2.02 34.50 7.29
C ALA A 73 -1.86 36.01 7.51
N ALA A 74 -2.11 36.81 6.47
CA ALA A 74 -2.06 38.26 6.56
C ALA A 74 -3.16 38.81 7.50
N SER A 75 -4.35 38.21 7.50
CA SER A 75 -5.45 38.56 8.40
C SER A 75 -5.10 38.28 9.87
N ALA A 76 -4.42 37.16 10.13
CA ALA A 76 -3.91 36.81 11.45
C ALA A 76 -2.71 37.68 11.89
N GLY A 77 -2.10 38.44 10.98
CA GLY A 77 -0.92 39.26 11.26
C GLY A 77 0.38 38.46 11.28
N ILE A 78 0.43 37.32 10.57
CA ILE A 78 1.63 36.50 10.42
C ILE A 78 2.51 37.13 9.34
N PRO A 79 3.75 37.56 9.65
CA PRO A 79 4.58 38.32 8.71
C PRO A 79 5.26 37.47 7.64
N GLN A 80 5.42 36.15 7.85
CA GLN A 80 6.10 35.26 6.92
C GLN A 80 5.33 33.95 6.69
N LEU A 81 5.16 33.58 5.43
CA LEU A 81 4.47 32.37 4.98
C LEU A 81 5.34 31.58 3.99
N SER A 82 5.74 30.35 4.32
CA SER A 82 6.36 29.45 3.34
C SER A 82 5.35 28.43 2.81
N ILE A 83 5.23 28.34 1.50
CA ILE A 83 4.33 27.40 0.83
C ILE A 83 5.16 26.34 0.14
N TYR A 84 4.99 25.09 0.57
CA TYR A 84 5.65 23.95 -0.04
C TYR A 84 4.71 23.24 -1.01
N GLU A 85 5.20 23.04 -2.24
CA GLU A 85 4.61 22.14 -3.22
C GLU A 85 5.71 21.27 -3.83
N LYS A 86 5.52 19.95 -3.80
CA LYS A 86 6.57 18.97 -4.10
C LYS A 86 7.22 19.14 -5.47
N THR A 87 6.43 19.37 -6.52
CA THR A 87 6.93 19.38 -7.90
C THR A 87 7.69 20.65 -8.26
N GLY A 88 7.50 21.74 -7.51
CA GLY A 88 8.07 23.04 -7.81
C GLY A 88 7.32 23.79 -8.90
N ILE A 89 6.11 23.34 -9.30
CA ILE A 89 5.35 23.97 -10.39
C ILE A 89 5.09 25.46 -10.10
N LEU A 90 4.80 25.82 -8.85
CA LEU A 90 4.53 27.20 -8.45
C LEU A 90 5.71 28.15 -8.66
N LYS A 91 6.95 27.67 -8.60
CA LYS A 91 8.15 28.49 -8.88
C LYS A 91 8.19 28.93 -10.34
N GLY A 92 7.70 28.09 -11.25
CA GLY A 92 7.56 28.42 -12.68
C GLY A 92 6.46 29.44 -12.98
N TYR A 93 5.52 29.63 -12.05
CA TYR A 93 4.37 30.55 -12.16
C TYR A 93 4.42 31.66 -11.08
N LEU A 94 5.63 32.09 -10.70
CA LEU A 94 5.84 33.07 -9.64
C LEU A 94 5.08 34.39 -9.90
N LYS A 95 5.09 34.87 -11.14
CA LYS A 95 4.44 36.13 -11.53
C LYS A 95 2.92 36.03 -11.48
N GLU A 96 2.37 34.96 -12.02
CA GLU A 96 0.93 34.68 -12.03
C GLU A 96 0.40 34.48 -10.61
N THR A 97 1.17 33.77 -9.77
CA THR A 97 0.85 33.55 -8.36
C THR A 97 0.88 34.88 -7.59
N HIS A 98 1.90 35.73 -7.81
CA HIS A 98 1.97 37.06 -7.18
C HIS A 98 0.79 37.96 -7.56
N GLN A 99 0.40 37.94 -8.85
CA GLN A 99 -0.75 38.69 -9.34
C GLN A 99 -2.05 38.20 -8.68
N ALA A 100 -2.26 36.88 -8.62
CA ALA A 100 -3.44 36.30 -8.00
C ALA A 100 -3.51 36.64 -6.50
N VAL A 101 -2.40 36.50 -5.77
CA VAL A 101 -2.34 36.86 -4.34
C VAL A 101 -2.59 38.36 -4.15
N SER A 102 -1.99 39.22 -4.96
CA SER A 102 -2.18 40.68 -4.85
C SER A 102 -3.63 41.10 -5.13
N GLN A 103 -4.27 40.49 -6.14
CA GLN A 103 -5.69 40.71 -6.44
C GLN A 103 -6.58 40.24 -5.29
N GLU A 104 -6.27 39.07 -4.74
CA GLU A 104 -6.99 38.53 -3.58
C GLU A 104 -6.84 39.45 -2.37
N MET A 105 -5.64 39.94 -2.06
CA MET A 105 -5.43 40.89 -0.96
C MET A 105 -6.25 42.17 -1.15
N HIS A 106 -6.30 42.71 -2.38
CA HIS A 106 -7.11 43.88 -2.67
C HIS A 106 -8.62 43.60 -2.49
N ALA A 107 -9.10 42.48 -3.00
CA ALA A 107 -10.48 42.05 -2.81
C ALA A 107 -10.79 41.76 -1.34
N TYR A 108 -9.81 41.25 -0.59
CA TYR A 108 -9.99 40.79 0.78
C TYR A 108 -10.00 41.91 1.82
N PHE A 109 -9.08 42.85 1.68
CA PHE A 109 -8.86 43.93 2.65
C PHE A 109 -9.37 45.30 2.16
N GLY A 110 -9.80 45.42 0.90
CA GLY A 110 -10.29 46.66 0.31
C GLY A 110 -9.17 47.68 0.05
N SER A 111 -9.36 48.93 0.44
CA SER A 111 -8.43 50.04 0.16
C SER A 111 -7.14 50.00 0.99
N ASN A 112 -7.14 49.30 2.14
CA ASN A 112 -6.00 49.20 3.06
C ASN A 112 -5.44 47.77 3.12
N TYR A 113 -5.11 47.20 1.95
CA TYR A 113 -4.59 45.84 1.85
C TYR A 113 -3.08 45.77 2.11
N PRO A 114 -2.58 44.65 2.66
CA PRO A 114 -1.17 44.49 2.96
C PRO A 114 -0.33 44.39 1.69
N SER A 115 0.91 44.90 1.73
CA SER A 115 1.88 44.65 0.66
C SER A 115 2.36 43.20 0.72
N VAL A 116 2.61 42.61 -0.46
CA VAL A 116 3.06 41.22 -0.59
C VAL A 116 4.39 41.17 -1.32
N THR A 117 5.36 40.50 -0.71
CA THR A 117 6.56 40.03 -1.40
C THR A 117 6.41 38.54 -1.63
N LEU A 118 6.62 38.10 -2.87
CA LEU A 118 6.64 36.68 -3.25
C LEU A 118 8.02 36.32 -3.80
N SER A 119 8.68 35.34 -3.21
CA SER A 119 10.00 34.87 -3.62
C SER A 119 10.05 33.34 -3.70
N ALA A 120 11.11 32.83 -4.31
CA ALA A 120 11.49 31.42 -4.28
C ALA A 120 13.02 31.35 -4.22
N PRO A 121 13.62 30.30 -3.63
CA PRO A 121 15.07 30.12 -3.62
C PRO A 121 15.67 30.26 -5.04
N HIS A 122 16.77 30.99 -5.14
CA HIS A 122 17.50 31.28 -6.40
C HIS A 122 16.71 32.07 -7.46
N MET A 123 15.56 32.65 -7.11
CA MET A 123 14.73 33.47 -8.01
C MET A 123 14.56 34.89 -7.45
N PRO A 124 14.45 35.92 -8.31
CA PRO A 124 14.24 37.29 -7.85
C PRO A 124 12.86 37.44 -7.21
N ALA A 125 12.79 38.16 -6.08
CA ALA A 125 11.52 38.46 -5.40
C ALA A 125 10.67 39.43 -6.22
N ILE A 126 9.34 39.25 -6.16
CA ILE A 126 8.34 40.14 -6.76
C ILE A 126 7.59 40.84 -5.63
N GLU A 127 7.57 42.17 -5.66
CA GLU A 127 6.88 43.00 -4.67
C GLU A 127 5.65 43.67 -5.27
N THR A 128 4.62 43.91 -4.46
CA THR A 128 3.45 44.68 -4.88
C THR A 128 3.81 46.14 -5.17
N THR A 129 3.68 46.58 -6.42
CA THR A 129 3.74 48.01 -6.78
C THR A 129 2.39 48.68 -6.51
N PHE A 130 2.31 49.56 -5.53
CA PHE A 130 1.11 50.37 -5.30
C PHE A 130 0.96 51.42 -6.42
N PHE A 131 -0.21 51.46 -7.08
CA PHE A 131 -0.55 52.58 -7.95
C PHE A 131 -0.87 53.81 -7.08
N PRO A 132 -0.22 54.98 -7.29
CA PRO A 132 -0.68 56.22 -6.68
C PRO A 132 -2.10 56.52 -7.17
N LYS A 133 -3.01 56.90 -6.27
CA LYS A 133 -4.34 57.42 -6.67
C LYS A 133 -4.11 58.56 -7.67
N GLY A 134 -4.63 58.39 -8.88
CA GLY A 134 -4.46 59.32 -9.98
C GLY A 134 -4.89 60.74 -9.59
N THR A 135 -3.98 61.68 -9.75
CA THR A 135 -4.27 63.12 -9.81
C THR A 135 -5.19 63.38 -10.99
N ASN A 136 -6.47 63.61 -10.73
CA ASN A 136 -7.39 64.09 -11.75
C ASN A 136 -7.15 65.59 -11.95
N ARG A 137 -6.62 65.96 -13.12
CA ARG A 137 -6.62 67.32 -13.64
C ARG A 137 -8.07 67.74 -13.87
N ASN A 138 -8.58 68.65 -13.05
CA ASN A 138 -9.48 69.74 -13.45
C ASN A 138 -9.46 70.82 -12.36
N GLY A 139 -9.23 72.06 -12.78
CA GLY A 139 -8.86 73.17 -11.89
C GLY A 139 -10.01 73.78 -11.10
N GLY A 140 -9.64 74.65 -10.16
CA GLY A 140 -10.56 75.57 -9.47
C GLY A 140 -10.34 75.61 -7.97
N HIS A 141 -9.86 76.75 -7.48
CA HIS A 141 -9.56 77.13 -6.10
C HIS A 141 -10.44 76.51 -5.00
N SER A 142 -9.81 76.05 -3.91
CA SER A 142 -9.90 76.69 -2.57
C SER A 142 -9.21 75.85 -1.49
N SER A 143 -8.69 76.61 -0.52
CA SER A 143 -8.07 76.27 0.77
C SER A 143 -8.47 74.97 1.50
N SER A 144 -7.48 74.29 2.07
CA SER A 144 -7.44 73.75 3.47
C SER A 144 -6.21 72.83 3.57
N SER A 145 -5.16 73.17 4.33
CA SER A 145 -5.00 73.01 5.79
C SER A 145 -5.14 71.57 6.30
N SER A 146 -4.00 70.98 6.63
CA SER A 146 -3.69 70.09 7.77
C SER A 146 -4.45 68.77 7.93
N SER A 147 -3.75 67.64 7.81
CA SER A 147 -3.27 66.79 8.93
C SER A 147 -2.76 65.44 8.40
N ASP A 148 -1.45 65.31 8.25
CA ASP A 148 -0.73 64.05 7.93
C ASP A 148 -0.32 63.32 9.22
N GLU A 149 -1.25 63.10 10.13
CA GLU A 149 -1.03 62.30 11.34
C GLU A 149 -2.19 61.30 11.46
N ASP A 150 -1.86 60.00 11.55
CA ASP A 150 -2.75 58.81 11.71
C ASP A 150 -3.00 57.88 10.49
N GLU A 151 -2.08 57.69 9.53
CA GLU A 151 -2.09 56.42 8.75
C GLU A 151 -1.29 55.34 9.51
N GLU A 152 -1.98 54.36 10.10
CA GLU A 152 -1.35 53.14 10.64
C GLU A 152 -0.40 52.52 9.60
N PRO A 153 0.81 52.05 9.99
CA PRO A 153 1.74 51.45 9.05
C PRO A 153 1.10 50.25 8.35
N ARG A 154 1.06 50.29 7.01
CA ARG A 154 0.47 49.21 6.21
C ARG A 154 1.20 47.90 6.50
N LYS A 155 0.41 46.87 6.81
CA LYS A 155 0.94 45.54 7.11
C LYS A 155 1.63 44.95 5.87
N HIS A 156 2.66 44.15 6.10
CA HIS A 156 3.42 43.49 5.05
C HIS A 156 3.50 41.98 5.32
N ILE A 157 3.42 41.16 4.27
CA ILE A 157 3.62 39.71 4.33
C ILE A 157 4.65 39.27 3.28
N ASN A 158 5.62 38.48 3.73
CA ASN A 158 6.58 37.81 2.86
C ASN A 158 6.16 36.35 2.62
N ILE A 159 6.04 35.96 1.36
CA ILE A 159 5.63 34.63 0.94
C ILE A 159 6.78 33.97 0.18
N ILE A 160 7.19 32.77 0.62
CA ILE A 160 8.29 32.02 0.01
C ILE A 160 7.72 30.73 -0.57
N LEU A 161 7.93 30.49 -1.86
CA LEU A 161 7.56 29.26 -2.54
C LEU A 161 8.75 28.29 -2.53
N ILE A 162 8.54 27.12 -1.93
CA ILE A 162 9.55 26.07 -1.81
C ILE A 162 9.05 24.74 -2.38
N SER A 163 9.98 23.84 -2.71
CA SER A 163 9.73 22.52 -3.29
C SER A 163 10.78 21.52 -2.83
N VAL A 164 10.71 20.28 -3.32
CA VAL A 164 11.58 19.17 -2.87
C VAL A 164 13.07 19.44 -3.07
N GLU A 165 13.43 20.19 -4.11
CA GLU A 165 14.81 20.60 -4.42
C GLU A 165 15.38 21.55 -3.36
N ASP A 166 14.54 22.29 -2.63
CA ASP A 166 15.01 23.19 -1.57
C ASP A 166 15.30 22.45 -0.24
N GLY A 167 15.11 21.13 -0.23
CA GLY A 167 15.30 20.30 0.95
C GLY A 167 16.67 19.65 1.00
N ARG A 168 16.72 18.36 0.69
CA ARG A 168 17.97 17.57 0.79
C ARG A 168 19.01 18.03 -0.23
N ASP A 169 18.56 18.46 -1.40
CA ASP A 169 19.48 18.85 -2.48
C ASP A 169 20.21 20.15 -2.13
N SER A 170 19.54 21.14 -1.51
CA SER A 170 20.21 22.33 -0.97
C SER A 170 21.26 22.02 0.10
N ILE A 171 21.02 21.03 0.97
CA ILE A 171 22.02 20.60 1.96
C ILE A 171 23.24 19.99 1.27
N VAL A 172 23.01 19.18 0.23
CA VAL A 172 24.07 18.56 -0.57
C VAL A 172 24.86 19.63 -1.32
N ASP A 173 24.20 20.61 -1.92
CA ASP A 173 24.86 21.67 -2.68
C ASP A 173 25.64 22.65 -1.80
N LEU A 174 25.13 22.97 -0.62
CA LEU A 174 25.90 23.68 0.40
C LEU A 174 27.13 22.86 0.83
N THR A 175 26.97 21.56 1.05
CA THR A 175 28.08 20.67 1.43
C THR A 175 29.16 20.64 0.36
N LYS A 176 28.79 20.55 -0.93
CA LYS A 176 29.74 20.63 -2.05
C LYS A 176 30.48 21.96 -2.07
N THR A 177 29.76 23.07 -1.86
CA THR A 177 30.33 24.42 -1.85
C THR A 177 31.33 24.60 -0.71
N LEU A 178 30.96 24.20 0.51
CA LEU A 178 31.84 24.24 1.68
C LEU A 178 33.09 23.34 1.49
N ALA A 179 32.91 22.15 0.90
CA ALA A 179 34.02 21.25 0.59
C ALA A 179 34.98 21.86 -0.45
N GLU A 180 34.47 22.47 -1.52
CA GLU A 180 35.28 23.15 -2.54
C GLU A 180 36.03 24.36 -1.94
N MET A 181 35.37 25.16 -1.11
CA MET A 181 36.00 26.27 -0.39
C MET A 181 37.12 25.78 0.54
N SER A 182 36.91 24.64 1.21
CA SER A 182 37.93 24.03 2.07
C SER A 182 39.11 23.50 1.26
N GLN A 183 38.88 22.81 0.13
CA GLN A 183 39.93 22.34 -0.77
C GLN A 183 40.76 23.50 -1.35
N ARG A 184 40.13 24.65 -1.62
CA ARG A 184 40.79 25.88 -2.05
C ARG A 184 41.42 26.68 -0.91
N LYS A 185 41.43 26.15 0.32
CA LYS A 185 41.97 26.78 1.54
C LYS A 185 41.34 28.15 1.85
N LYS A 186 40.09 28.38 1.42
CA LYS A 186 39.30 29.57 1.75
C LYS A 186 38.54 29.43 3.07
N LEU A 187 38.37 28.20 3.55
CA LEU A 187 37.66 27.85 4.78
C LEU A 187 38.36 26.67 5.46
N ASN A 188 38.57 26.71 6.78
CA ASN A 188 39.08 25.56 7.50
C ASN A 188 37.93 24.60 7.84
N THR A 189 38.19 23.29 7.94
CA THR A 189 37.17 22.31 8.30
C THR A 189 36.59 22.55 9.70
N ALA A 190 37.36 23.18 10.61
CA ALA A 190 36.90 23.58 11.93
C ALA A 190 35.89 24.73 11.92
N ASP A 191 35.85 25.52 10.85
CA ASP A 191 34.92 26.65 10.69
C ASP A 191 33.53 26.18 10.23
N ILE A 192 33.40 24.92 9.80
CA ILE A 192 32.13 24.31 9.39
C ILE A 192 31.38 23.88 10.64
N THR A 193 30.70 24.84 11.28
CA THR A 193 29.87 24.59 12.46
C THR A 193 28.39 24.47 12.10
N GLN A 194 27.56 24.01 13.04
CA GLN A 194 26.11 23.93 12.85
C GLN A 194 25.53 25.33 12.59
N GLU A 195 26.06 26.36 13.26
CA GLU A 195 25.63 27.76 13.12
C GLU A 195 25.92 28.30 11.71
N LEU A 196 27.06 27.94 11.12
CA LEU A 196 27.37 28.31 9.73
C LEU A 196 26.36 27.68 8.76
N VAL A 197 26.14 26.37 8.89
CA VAL A 197 25.17 25.65 8.03
C VAL A 197 23.76 26.22 8.22
N ASP A 198 23.39 26.57 9.44
CA ASP A 198 22.11 27.19 9.76
C ASP A 198 21.93 28.56 9.12
N ALA A 199 22.95 29.41 9.18
CA ALA A 199 22.94 30.74 8.57
C ALA A 199 22.80 30.65 7.04
N GLU A 200 23.62 29.82 6.40
CA GLU A 200 23.63 29.65 4.94
C GLU A 200 22.33 29.05 4.41
N LEU A 201 21.78 28.03 5.07
CA LEU A 201 20.51 27.42 4.67
C LEU A 201 19.30 28.33 4.98
N SER A 202 19.38 29.15 6.04
CA SER A 202 18.32 30.12 6.34
C SER A 202 18.27 31.25 5.32
N GLU A 203 19.43 31.70 4.83
CA GLU A 203 19.53 32.74 3.80
C GLU A 203 19.19 32.22 2.40
N SER A 204 19.65 31.02 2.05
CA SER A 204 19.46 30.45 0.71
C SER A 204 18.07 29.84 0.47
N VAL A 205 17.46 29.25 1.51
CA VAL A 205 16.17 28.55 1.39
C VAL A 205 15.08 29.29 2.17
N MET A 206 15.10 29.19 3.50
CA MET A 206 14.19 29.88 4.41
C MET A 206 14.63 29.68 5.86
N SER A 207 14.20 30.59 6.74
CA SER A 207 14.25 30.39 8.19
C SER A 207 13.39 29.21 8.66
N GLU A 208 13.67 28.71 9.86
CA GLU A 208 12.89 27.67 10.51
C GLU A 208 11.46 28.17 10.87
N PRO A 209 10.38 27.59 10.30
CA PRO A 209 9.01 27.97 10.65
C PRO A 209 8.67 27.63 12.11
N ASP A 210 7.86 28.47 12.74
CA ASP A 210 7.32 28.20 14.07
C ASP A 210 6.21 27.14 14.03
N LEU A 211 5.42 27.14 12.96
CA LEU A 211 4.28 26.24 12.74
C LEU A 211 4.24 25.74 11.30
N LEU A 212 4.05 24.44 11.10
CA LEU A 212 3.80 23.81 9.81
C LEU A 212 2.40 23.18 9.80
N ILE A 213 1.53 23.60 8.88
CA ILE A 213 0.17 23.04 8.74
C ILE A 213 0.09 22.11 7.54
N LEU A 214 -0.39 20.89 7.78
CA LEU A 214 -0.66 19.89 6.75
C LEU A 214 -2.16 19.83 6.47
N PHE A 215 -2.56 20.15 5.24
CA PHE A 215 -3.96 20.05 4.78
C PHE A 215 -4.31 18.67 4.19
N SER A 216 -3.40 17.70 4.29
CA SER A 216 -3.58 16.31 3.86
C SER A 216 -4.21 15.45 4.97
N PRO A 217 -5.04 14.44 4.61
CA PRO A 217 -5.57 13.46 5.57
C PRO A 217 -4.47 12.57 6.19
N HIS A 218 -3.25 12.61 5.66
CA HIS A 218 -2.10 11.88 6.19
C HIS A 218 -0.95 12.83 6.50
N VAL A 219 -0.15 12.50 7.53
CA VAL A 219 1.07 13.23 7.85
C VAL A 219 2.17 12.80 6.88
N GLU A 220 2.30 13.53 5.77
CA GLU A 220 3.34 13.33 4.78
C GLU A 220 4.04 14.67 4.52
N LEU A 221 5.36 14.72 4.79
CA LEU A 221 6.17 15.90 4.52
C LEU A 221 6.67 15.94 3.07
N ALA A 222 6.53 14.86 2.31
CA ALA A 222 6.75 14.80 0.86
C ALA A 222 8.10 15.36 0.36
N GLY A 223 9.15 15.35 1.20
CA GLY A 223 10.47 15.91 0.86
C GLY A 223 10.72 17.35 1.35
N TYR A 224 9.82 17.90 2.19
CA TYR A 224 9.96 19.21 2.83
C TYR A 224 11.35 19.41 3.46
N PRO A 225 11.92 20.63 3.41
CA PRO A 225 13.26 20.92 3.92
C PRO A 225 13.51 20.42 5.35
N PRO A 226 14.34 19.37 5.52
CA PRO A 226 14.44 18.67 6.81
C PRO A 226 15.28 19.44 7.84
N TRP A 227 16.17 20.34 7.40
CA TRP A 227 16.99 21.15 8.32
C TRP A 227 16.17 22.21 9.05
N GLN A 228 15.17 22.77 8.38
CA GLN A 228 14.35 23.89 8.86
C GLN A 228 13.20 23.46 9.78
N ILE A 229 13.03 22.17 10.12
CA ILE A 229 11.90 21.71 10.95
C ILE A 229 12.29 21.11 12.30
N ARG A 230 13.41 21.58 12.87
CA ARG A 230 13.96 21.03 14.12
C ARG A 230 13.06 21.36 15.32
N LEU A 231 12.57 22.58 15.42
CA LEU A 231 11.72 23.07 16.51
C LEU A 231 10.33 23.51 16.03
N THR A 232 10.04 23.33 14.74
CA THR A 232 8.73 23.64 14.14
C THR A 232 7.64 22.77 14.74
N GLU A 233 6.57 23.41 15.21
CA GLU A 233 5.34 22.73 15.61
C GLU A 233 4.62 22.24 14.36
N ILE A 234 4.35 20.94 14.22
CA ILE A 234 3.64 20.38 13.06
C ILE A 234 2.18 20.13 13.45
N PHE A 235 1.24 20.70 12.70
CA PHE A 235 -0.20 20.57 12.91
C PHE A 235 -0.89 19.91 11.71
N HIS A 236 -1.77 18.96 12.02
CA HIS A 236 -2.48 18.15 11.04
C HIS A 236 -3.87 17.74 11.58
N VAL A 237 -4.84 17.55 10.68
CA VAL A 237 -6.18 17.03 11.00
C VAL A 237 -6.56 15.92 10.00
N ARG A 238 -6.88 14.72 10.50
CA ARG A 238 -7.17 13.52 9.68
C ARG A 238 -8.39 13.65 8.75
N ASP A 239 -9.38 14.48 9.12
CA ASP A 239 -10.61 14.68 8.34
C ASP A 239 -10.55 15.87 7.38
N SER A 240 -9.37 16.45 7.11
CA SER A 240 -9.26 17.58 6.19
C SER A 240 -9.40 17.14 4.73
N GLN A 241 -10.47 17.59 4.08
CA GLN A 241 -10.65 17.48 2.63
C GLN A 241 -10.20 18.80 1.99
N GLY A 242 -8.92 18.87 1.63
CA GLY A 242 -8.30 20.04 1.01
C GLY A 242 -8.03 21.22 1.96
N VAL A 243 -7.65 22.35 1.38
CA VAL A 243 -7.29 23.56 2.11
C VAL A 243 -8.55 24.27 2.62
N GLY A 244 -8.61 24.50 3.93
CA GLY A 244 -9.79 25.11 4.56
C GLY A 244 -9.48 25.89 5.82
N TYR A 245 -10.17 27.03 5.98
CA TYR A 245 -9.96 27.97 7.10
C TYR A 245 -10.08 27.32 8.49
N GLN A 246 -10.98 26.34 8.65
CA GLN A 246 -11.15 25.66 9.94
C GLN A 246 -9.90 24.87 10.37
N VAL A 247 -9.19 24.26 9.42
CA VAL A 247 -7.95 23.53 9.70
C VAL A 247 -6.85 24.54 10.03
N PHE A 248 -6.75 25.61 9.23
CA PHE A 248 -5.82 26.73 9.47
C PHE A 248 -5.98 27.31 10.88
N TYR A 249 -7.20 27.69 11.27
CA TYR A 249 -7.47 28.28 12.58
C TYR A 249 -7.17 27.32 13.74
N ARG A 250 -7.52 26.02 13.60
CA ARG A 250 -7.18 25.02 14.61
C ARG A 250 -5.67 24.87 14.77
N GLY A 251 -4.90 25.01 13.69
CA GLY A 251 -3.44 25.03 13.74
C GLY A 251 -2.91 26.18 14.56
N LEU A 252 -3.39 27.40 14.31
CA LEU A 252 -3.02 28.58 15.10
C LEU A 252 -3.37 28.42 16.58
N ARG A 253 -4.56 27.86 16.88
CA ARG A 253 -4.97 27.60 18.25
C ARG A 253 -4.09 26.57 18.94
N SER A 254 -3.76 25.48 18.26
CA SER A 254 -2.86 24.45 18.78
C SER A 254 -1.49 25.03 19.10
N PHE A 255 -0.94 25.84 18.20
CA PHE A 255 0.33 26.54 18.41
C PHE A 255 0.30 27.49 19.61
N ALA A 256 -0.82 28.22 19.78
CA ALA A 256 -1.01 29.14 20.89
C ALA A 256 -1.09 28.44 22.27
N GLU A 257 -1.53 27.18 22.30
CA GLU A 257 -1.63 26.36 23.51
C GLU A 257 -0.35 25.56 23.79
N ALA A 258 0.51 25.34 22.78
CA ALA A 258 1.76 24.59 22.92
C ALA A 258 2.78 25.28 23.85
N GLN A 259 3.42 24.49 24.72
CA GLN A 259 4.46 24.93 25.64
C GLN A 259 5.80 24.28 25.28
N MET A 260 6.78 25.11 24.91
CA MET A 260 8.13 24.66 24.62
C MET A 260 8.93 24.58 25.92
N LEU A 261 9.25 23.37 26.37
CA LEU A 261 10.05 23.15 27.57
C LEU A 261 11.50 22.91 27.15
N HIS A 262 12.36 23.91 27.32
CA HIS A 262 13.79 23.79 27.06
C HIS A 262 14.43 22.93 28.18
N LEU A 263 14.73 21.67 27.88
CA LEU A 263 15.49 20.79 28.77
C LEU A 263 16.94 20.71 28.27
N ASP A 264 17.85 21.33 29.01
CA ASP A 264 19.25 20.95 28.94
C ASP A 264 19.39 19.54 29.49
N LEU A 265 19.94 18.64 28.67
CA LEU A 265 19.97 17.18 28.81
C LEU A 265 18.62 16.46 28.61
N GLY A 266 18.48 15.92 27.39
CA GLY A 266 17.75 14.71 27.05
C GLY A 266 16.54 14.35 27.92
N CYS A 267 15.35 14.81 27.53
CA CYS A 267 14.06 14.50 28.13
C CYS A 267 13.00 14.78 27.04
N VAL A 268 12.07 13.88 26.67
CA VAL A 268 10.86 13.44 27.39
C VAL A 268 10.19 14.59 28.15
N LEU A 269 9.13 15.19 27.59
CA LEU A 269 8.17 15.96 28.37
C LEU A 269 6.71 15.77 27.90
N ARG A 270 5.85 15.71 28.93
CA ARG A 270 4.37 15.69 28.91
C ARG A 270 3.80 17.00 28.37
N LEU A 271 2.56 16.93 27.88
CA LEU A 271 1.36 17.78 28.14
C LEU A 271 0.33 17.41 27.04
N GLY A 272 -0.99 17.41 27.16
CA GLY A 272 -1.93 18.20 27.94
C GLY A 272 -3.05 18.61 26.95
N ALA A 273 -4.20 17.93 27.02
CA ALA A 273 -5.41 18.04 26.17
C ALA A 273 -5.42 17.24 24.83
N PRO A 274 -6.56 16.60 24.46
CA PRO A 274 -6.61 15.58 23.41
C PRO A 274 -6.96 16.19 22.05
N LYS A 275 -6.17 15.91 21.00
CA LYS A 275 -6.45 16.02 19.54
C LYS A 275 -5.38 16.72 18.67
N ALA A 276 -4.20 17.04 19.17
CA ALA A 276 -3.10 17.52 18.31
C ALA A 276 -1.85 16.65 18.54
N ILE A 277 -1.32 16.05 17.46
CA ILE A 277 -0.04 15.34 17.47
C ILE A 277 1.03 16.37 17.08
N ILE A 278 1.87 16.77 18.03
CA ILE A 278 3.07 17.58 17.79
C ILE A 278 4.21 16.60 17.46
N ILE A 279 4.75 16.65 16.24
CA ILE A 279 5.92 15.86 15.83
C ILE A 279 7.12 16.78 15.81
N GLN A 280 8.01 16.64 16.79
CA GLN A 280 9.34 17.26 16.76
C GLN A 280 10.33 16.27 16.13
N VAL A 281 11.02 16.66 15.05
CA VAL A 281 11.99 15.81 14.34
C VAL A 281 13.29 15.74 15.15
N VAL A 282 13.53 14.63 15.84
CA VAL A 282 14.79 14.40 16.57
C VAL A 282 15.93 14.07 15.59
N SER A 283 16.87 15.03 15.49
CA SER A 283 18.28 14.96 15.04
C SER A 283 18.78 13.67 14.35
N MET A 284 19.22 13.83 13.09
CA MET A 284 20.10 12.88 12.39
C MET A 284 21.47 12.81 13.09
N ARG A 285 21.77 11.71 13.79
CA ARG A 285 23.14 11.39 14.22
C ARG A 285 23.78 10.37 13.28
N VAL A 286 24.86 10.81 12.62
CA VAL A 286 25.90 9.94 12.05
C VAL A 286 26.54 9.16 13.21
N ARG A 287 26.55 7.83 13.15
CA ARG A 287 27.14 6.97 14.20
C ARG A 287 28.64 6.74 13.97
N SER A 288 29.41 6.81 15.05
CA SER A 288 30.54 5.90 15.32
C SER A 288 30.59 5.58 16.84
N PRO A 289 31.18 4.44 17.28
CA PRO A 289 30.82 3.77 18.53
C PRO A 289 31.81 4.02 19.68
N LEU A 290 31.33 3.98 20.94
CA LEU A 290 32.07 3.49 22.14
C LEU A 290 31.15 3.44 23.39
N SER A 291 31.20 2.29 24.10
CA SER A 291 31.01 1.94 25.54
C SER A 291 30.47 3.00 26.53
N SER A 292 29.76 2.76 27.65
CA SER A 292 29.26 1.58 28.39
C SER A 292 28.70 2.07 29.76
N VAL A 293 27.71 1.37 30.34
CA VAL A 293 27.56 1.04 31.80
C VAL A 293 26.86 2.02 32.79
N LEU A 294 26.05 1.40 33.68
CA LEU A 294 25.27 1.84 34.88
C LEU A 294 23.93 2.57 34.63
N GLY A 295 22.76 2.21 35.19
CA GLY A 295 22.43 1.31 36.30
C GLY A 295 21.96 2.11 37.52
N ALA A 296 20.68 2.50 37.60
CA ALA A 296 20.04 2.91 38.87
C ALA A 296 18.50 2.86 38.80
N SER A 297 17.92 2.19 39.80
CA SER A 297 16.50 2.02 40.06
C SER A 297 16.00 3.18 40.94
N ALA A 298 14.83 3.77 40.63
CA ALA A 298 14.14 4.67 41.54
C ALA A 298 12.61 4.44 41.48
N LYS A 299 12.07 3.97 42.60
CA LYS A 299 10.64 3.89 42.93
C LYS A 299 10.07 5.30 43.06
N ILE A 300 8.89 5.56 42.49
CA ILE A 300 8.09 6.77 42.78
C ILE A 300 6.65 6.35 43.09
N HIS A 301 6.16 6.87 44.23
CA HIS A 301 4.82 6.74 44.79
C HIS A 301 3.71 7.27 43.87
N SER A 302 2.57 6.59 43.86
CA SER A 302 1.30 7.07 43.29
C SER A 302 0.63 8.10 44.20
N PRO A 303 0.11 9.23 43.68
CA PRO A 303 -0.96 9.96 44.33
C PRO A 303 -2.32 9.65 43.67
N ASN A 304 -3.29 9.37 44.52
CA ASN A 304 -4.72 9.27 44.22
C ASN A 304 -5.20 10.51 43.45
N PHE A 305 -5.89 10.30 42.33
CA PHE A 305 -6.70 11.34 41.69
C PHE A 305 -8.18 11.04 41.87
N ASP A 306 -8.86 12.00 42.47
CA ASP A 306 -10.29 12.03 42.76
C ASP A 306 -11.15 11.83 41.50
N LYS A 307 -12.17 10.99 41.65
CA LYS A 307 -13.26 10.79 40.71
C LYS A 307 -14.24 11.95 40.82
N THR A 308 -14.36 12.79 39.79
CA THR A 308 -15.63 13.44 39.47
C THR A 308 -15.72 13.80 37.99
N MET A 309 -16.91 13.56 37.40
CA MET A 309 -17.41 13.98 36.07
C MET A 309 -17.27 12.99 34.90
N SER A 310 -18.10 11.93 34.90
CA SER A 310 -18.73 11.41 33.66
C SER A 310 -19.99 10.61 34.02
N GLY A 311 -21.14 10.93 33.42
CA GLY A 311 -22.33 10.08 33.48
C GLY A 311 -22.07 8.70 32.85
N PRO A 312 -22.93 7.69 33.09
CA PRO A 312 -22.68 6.33 32.60
C PRO A 312 -22.59 6.33 31.07
N ALA A 313 -21.42 5.95 30.55
CA ALA A 313 -21.21 5.74 29.13
C ALA A 313 -22.15 4.64 28.66
N LYS A 314 -22.86 4.83 27.54
CA LYS A 314 -23.64 3.75 26.91
C LYS A 314 -22.64 2.66 26.46
N ASP A 315 -22.89 1.40 26.83
CA ASP A 315 -21.99 0.27 26.53
C ASP A 315 -21.89 -0.11 25.04
N TYR A 316 -22.70 0.52 24.19
CA TYR A 316 -22.84 0.29 22.76
C TYR A 316 -23.20 1.59 22.03
N GLN A 317 -22.92 1.63 20.73
CA GLN A 317 -23.32 2.68 19.78
C GLN A 317 -24.30 2.10 18.76
N VAL A 318 -25.12 2.95 18.14
CA VAL A 318 -26.05 2.54 17.08
C VAL A 318 -25.63 3.27 15.81
N GLU A 319 -25.22 2.52 14.78
CA GLU A 319 -24.87 3.02 13.46
C GLU A 319 -25.88 2.48 12.43
N GLY A 320 -26.79 3.35 11.99
CA GLY A 320 -27.93 2.92 11.17
C GLY A 320 -28.84 1.96 11.94
N ASP A 321 -29.10 0.78 11.38
CA ASP A 321 -29.88 -0.29 12.01
C ASP A 321 -29.01 -1.30 12.79
N MET A 322 -27.68 -1.09 12.90
CA MET A 322 -26.75 -2.01 13.57
C MET A 322 -26.26 -1.46 14.91
N VAL A 323 -26.17 -2.34 15.90
CA VAL A 323 -25.56 -2.06 17.20
C VAL A 323 -24.07 -2.38 17.13
N VAL A 324 -23.23 -1.37 17.35
CA VAL A 324 -21.78 -1.46 17.38
C VAL A 324 -21.32 -1.51 18.83
N ILE A 325 -20.55 -2.55 19.16
CA ILE A 325 -20.07 -2.78 20.52
C ILE A 325 -18.56 -2.57 20.50
N PRO A 326 -18.03 -1.55 21.18
CA PRO A 326 -16.59 -1.33 21.21
C PRO A 326 -15.92 -2.42 22.04
N CYS A 327 -14.78 -2.90 21.53
CA CYS A 327 -13.87 -3.82 22.22
C CYS A 327 -13.40 -3.19 23.55
N PRO A 328 -13.25 -3.97 24.64
CA PRO A 328 -12.72 -3.45 25.90
C PRO A 328 -11.34 -2.83 25.73
N VAL A 329 -11.12 -1.63 26.26
CA VAL A 329 -9.80 -0.99 26.21
C VAL A 329 -8.87 -1.66 27.23
N VAL A 330 -7.84 -2.35 26.75
CA VAL A 330 -6.89 -3.13 27.55
C VAL A 330 -5.50 -2.49 27.46
N ARG A 331 -5.26 -1.42 28.23
CA ARG A 331 -3.95 -0.76 28.31
C ARG A 331 -2.99 -1.61 29.15
N THR A 332 -2.42 -2.64 28.57
CA THR A 332 -1.43 -3.51 29.23
C THR A 332 -0.04 -2.95 29.02
N GLY A 333 0.63 -2.57 30.11
CA GLY A 333 2.07 -2.23 30.12
C GLY A 333 2.98 -3.47 30.15
N THR A 334 2.45 -4.65 29.82
CA THR A 334 3.12 -5.95 29.90
C THR A 334 3.11 -6.63 28.55
N ALA A 335 4.18 -7.34 28.20
CA ALA A 335 4.38 -7.97 26.89
C ALA A 335 3.46 -9.17 26.57
N ALA A 336 2.62 -9.64 27.51
CA ALA A 336 1.81 -10.85 27.35
C ALA A 336 0.31 -10.55 27.18
N LEU A 337 -0.34 -11.17 26.19
CA LEU A 337 -1.76 -11.00 25.89
C LEU A 337 -2.66 -11.74 26.89
N ASN A 338 -3.45 -11.00 27.68
CA ASN A 338 -4.47 -11.60 28.53
C ASN A 338 -5.85 -11.59 27.84
N ARG A 339 -6.22 -12.74 27.24
CA ARG A 339 -7.48 -12.95 26.50
C ARG A 339 -8.74 -12.74 27.35
N ALA A 340 -8.67 -12.97 28.66
CA ALA A 340 -9.81 -12.78 29.55
C ALA A 340 -10.28 -11.32 29.64
N LEU A 341 -9.37 -10.36 29.41
CA LEU A 341 -9.67 -8.92 29.45
C LEU A 341 -10.54 -8.44 28.28
N PHE A 342 -10.74 -9.29 27.27
CA PHE A 342 -11.59 -9.00 26.10
C PHE A 342 -13.04 -9.44 26.29
N THR A 343 -13.40 -9.90 27.49
CA THR A 343 -14.78 -10.27 27.81
C THR A 343 -15.64 -9.03 28.03
N LYS A 344 -16.75 -8.92 27.31
CA LYS A 344 -17.75 -7.85 27.49
C LYS A 344 -19.16 -8.44 27.50
N THR A 345 -19.98 -8.01 28.44
CA THR A 345 -21.39 -8.43 28.55
C THR A 345 -22.28 -7.22 28.32
N ILE A 346 -23.30 -7.36 27.48
CA ILE A 346 -24.35 -6.35 27.33
C ILE A 346 -25.68 -6.93 27.81
N GLY A 347 -26.45 -6.13 28.55
CA GLY A 347 -27.84 -6.44 28.87
C GLY A 347 -28.76 -6.00 27.75
N VAL A 348 -29.59 -6.92 27.25
CA VAL A 348 -30.64 -6.69 26.24
C VAL A 348 -31.94 -7.37 26.67
N ALA A 349 -33.02 -7.13 25.94
CA ALA A 349 -34.23 -7.94 26.05
C ALA A 349 -34.18 -9.13 25.09
N ALA A 350 -34.89 -10.20 25.42
CA ALA A 350 -35.14 -11.29 24.49
C ALA A 350 -36.63 -11.67 24.50
N ALA A 351 -37.18 -11.98 23.33
CA ALA A 351 -38.48 -12.62 23.20
C ALA A 351 -38.28 -14.14 23.40
N ALA A 352 -38.61 -14.63 24.58
CA ALA A 352 -38.64 -16.05 24.90
C ALA A 352 -39.92 -16.68 24.34
N LEU A 353 -39.76 -17.57 23.38
CA LEU A 353 -40.89 -18.20 22.69
C LEU A 353 -41.33 -19.43 23.46
N GLU A 354 -42.65 -19.62 23.59
CA GLU A 354 -43.18 -20.79 24.32
C GLU A 354 -42.92 -22.10 23.55
N HIS A 355 -42.92 -22.03 22.21
CA HIS A 355 -42.58 -23.14 21.34
C HIS A 355 -41.70 -22.73 20.16
N ASN A 356 -40.74 -23.58 19.79
CA ASN A 356 -39.81 -23.36 18.67
C ASN A 356 -40.50 -23.19 17.30
N LYS A 357 -41.74 -23.67 17.14
CA LYS A 357 -42.55 -23.47 15.92
C LYS A 357 -42.80 -21.99 15.61
N PHE A 358 -42.77 -21.13 16.63
CA PHE A 358 -43.01 -19.69 16.49
C PHE A 358 -41.77 -18.89 16.07
N ILE A 359 -40.56 -19.49 16.08
CA ILE A 359 -39.31 -18.80 15.74
C ILE A 359 -39.38 -18.18 14.35
N ALA A 360 -39.79 -18.95 13.34
CA ALA A 360 -39.82 -18.46 11.96
C ALA A 360 -40.83 -17.33 11.75
N LYS A 361 -41.98 -17.39 12.44
CA LYS A 361 -43.02 -16.36 12.42
C LYS A 361 -42.48 -15.05 13.01
N TYR A 362 -42.07 -15.09 14.29
CA TYR A 362 -41.65 -13.87 15.00
C TYR A 362 -40.33 -13.31 14.51
N ARG A 363 -39.38 -14.15 14.08
CA ARG A 363 -38.14 -13.68 13.49
C ARG A 363 -38.40 -12.76 12.29
N LYS A 364 -39.20 -13.21 11.32
CA LYS A 364 -39.53 -12.40 10.13
C LYS A 364 -40.28 -11.12 10.48
N SER A 365 -41.25 -11.21 11.40
CA SER A 365 -42.04 -10.06 11.82
C SER A 365 -41.21 -9.02 12.58
N LEU A 366 -40.31 -9.45 13.48
CA LEU A 366 -39.43 -8.57 14.24
C LEU A 366 -38.28 -8.01 13.39
N GLU A 367 -37.76 -8.79 12.43
CA GLU A 367 -36.80 -8.30 11.43
C GLU A 367 -37.43 -7.19 10.57
N HIS A 368 -38.68 -7.37 10.12
CA HIS A 368 -39.40 -6.34 9.36
C HIS A 368 -39.72 -5.10 10.20
N GLY A 369 -40.07 -5.29 11.48
CA GLY A 369 -40.34 -4.22 12.43
C GLY A 369 -39.08 -3.53 12.99
N LYS A 370 -37.87 -3.98 12.62
CA LYS A 370 -36.59 -3.54 13.18
C LYS A 370 -36.47 -3.69 14.70
N GLU A 371 -37.22 -4.61 15.30
CA GLU A 371 -37.23 -4.86 16.75
C GLU A 371 -36.24 -5.98 17.18
N ILE A 372 -35.46 -6.51 16.24
CA ILE A 372 -34.47 -7.58 16.49
C ILE A 372 -33.07 -7.00 16.67
N LEU A 373 -32.26 -7.61 17.55
CA LEU A 373 -30.88 -7.20 17.75
C LEU A 373 -30.05 -7.49 16.50
N SER A 374 -29.58 -6.45 15.83
CA SER A 374 -28.67 -6.54 14.70
C SER A 374 -27.24 -6.20 15.13
N VAL A 375 -26.43 -7.23 15.38
CA VAL A 375 -25.00 -7.12 15.74
C VAL A 375 -24.20 -7.99 14.79
N ALA A 376 -23.07 -7.47 14.29
CA ALA A 376 -22.20 -8.21 13.38
C ALA A 376 -21.74 -9.54 13.99
N ARG A 377 -21.71 -10.62 13.20
CA ARG A 377 -21.23 -11.96 13.62
C ARG A 377 -21.98 -12.60 14.82
N VAL A 378 -23.10 -12.03 15.27
CA VAL A 378 -23.96 -12.61 16.30
C VAL A 378 -25.28 -13.07 15.70
N SER A 379 -25.65 -14.32 15.97
CA SER A 379 -27.01 -14.79 15.65
C SER A 379 -28.02 -14.21 16.64
N PRO A 380 -29.14 -13.62 16.17
CA PRO A 380 -30.20 -13.12 17.04
C PRO A 380 -31.02 -14.26 17.67
N ILE A 381 -30.90 -15.50 17.19
CA ILE A 381 -31.52 -16.66 17.83
C ILE A 381 -30.55 -17.24 18.84
N ARG A 382 -30.92 -17.24 20.12
CA ARG A 382 -30.10 -17.80 21.20
C ARG A 382 -30.88 -18.83 22.02
N PRO A 383 -30.21 -19.74 22.74
CA PRO A 383 -30.85 -20.58 23.74
C PRO A 383 -31.53 -19.74 24.82
N HIS A 384 -32.58 -20.26 25.45
CA HIS A 384 -33.20 -19.61 26.60
C HIS A 384 -32.18 -19.40 27.74
N PRO A 385 -32.21 -18.29 28.51
CA PRO A 385 -31.21 -18.05 29.57
C PRO A 385 -31.34 -19.02 30.75
N ASP A 386 -32.54 -19.56 31.01
CA ASP A 386 -32.73 -20.68 31.94
C ASP A 386 -32.14 -21.98 31.37
N VAL A 387 -31.16 -22.55 32.09
CA VAL A 387 -30.43 -23.76 31.72
C VAL A 387 -31.36 -24.96 31.52
N SER A 388 -32.41 -25.09 32.33
CA SER A 388 -33.37 -26.18 32.22
C SER A 388 -34.17 -26.11 30.92
N LEU A 389 -34.65 -24.91 30.57
CA LEU A 389 -35.41 -24.67 29.34
C LEU A 389 -34.52 -24.72 28.09
N ALA A 390 -33.28 -24.25 28.19
CA ALA A 390 -32.28 -24.37 27.14
C ALA A 390 -31.96 -25.83 26.80
N SER A 391 -31.83 -26.69 27.82
CA SER A 391 -31.60 -28.13 27.65
C SER A 391 -32.76 -28.85 26.95
N GLN A 392 -33.98 -28.33 27.10
CA GLN A 392 -35.18 -28.78 26.37
C GLN A 392 -35.24 -28.21 24.94
N GLY A 393 -34.23 -27.44 24.54
CA GLY A 393 -34.12 -26.82 23.22
C GLY A 393 -34.94 -25.55 23.05
N ARG A 394 -35.46 -24.92 24.12
CA ARG A 394 -36.16 -23.62 24.01
C ARG A 394 -35.19 -22.52 23.57
N LYS A 395 -35.66 -21.63 22.71
CA LYS A 395 -34.90 -20.52 22.14
C LYS A 395 -35.60 -19.19 22.36
N CYS A 396 -34.81 -18.12 22.31
CA CYS A 396 -35.28 -16.75 22.34
C CYS A 396 -34.71 -15.95 21.16
N LEU A 397 -35.39 -14.86 20.83
CA LEU A 397 -34.95 -13.88 19.85
C LEU A 397 -34.44 -12.65 20.59
N LEU A 398 -33.16 -12.31 20.39
CA LEU A 398 -32.57 -11.10 20.96
C LEU A 398 -33.22 -9.86 20.33
N LEU A 399 -33.64 -8.93 21.17
CA LEU A 399 -34.36 -7.72 20.76
C LEU A 399 -33.44 -6.51 20.76
N GLU A 400 -33.81 -5.48 20.00
CA GLU A 400 -33.02 -4.25 19.99
C GLU A 400 -32.92 -3.61 21.39
N PRO A 401 -31.84 -2.87 21.69
CA PRO A 401 -31.63 -2.29 23.02
C PRO A 401 -32.69 -1.28 23.48
N GLY A 402 -33.54 -0.78 22.58
CA GLY A 402 -34.68 0.08 22.90
C GLY A 402 -35.81 -0.63 23.64
N VAL A 403 -35.93 -1.96 23.48
CA VAL A 403 -36.97 -2.76 24.10
C VAL A 403 -36.59 -3.11 25.54
N LYS A 404 -37.44 -2.74 26.50
CA LYS A 404 -37.22 -2.99 27.93
C LYS A 404 -38.19 -4.06 28.46
N PRO A 405 -37.72 -5.16 29.07
CA PRO A 405 -38.60 -6.24 29.56
C PRO A 405 -39.56 -5.79 30.65
N SER A 406 -39.19 -4.78 31.45
CA SER A 406 -40.01 -4.26 32.54
C SER A 406 -40.98 -3.15 32.13
N ASP A 407 -40.95 -2.71 30.87
CA ASP A 407 -41.73 -1.56 30.39
C ASP A 407 -42.44 -1.89 29.06
N PRO A 408 -43.69 -2.38 29.11
CA PRO A 408 -44.48 -2.71 27.92
C PRO A 408 -44.75 -1.52 26.99
N SER A 409 -44.55 -0.28 27.43
CA SER A 409 -44.69 0.89 26.55
C SER A 409 -43.63 0.89 25.44
N THR A 410 -42.48 0.25 25.68
CA THR A 410 -41.37 0.11 24.72
C THR A 410 -41.57 -0.98 23.68
N TRP A 411 -42.61 -1.81 23.81
CA TRP A 411 -42.83 -2.97 22.93
C TRP A 411 -43.62 -2.55 21.69
N GLY A 412 -43.14 -2.93 20.51
CA GLY A 412 -43.88 -2.75 19.26
C GLY A 412 -45.10 -3.67 19.16
N PRO A 413 -45.91 -3.49 18.10
CA PRO A 413 -47.17 -4.22 17.92
C PRO A 413 -46.97 -5.74 17.89
N VAL A 414 -45.87 -6.20 17.29
CA VAL A 414 -45.56 -7.64 17.14
C VAL A 414 -45.33 -8.29 18.50
N LEU A 415 -44.57 -7.65 19.38
CA LEU A 415 -44.29 -8.15 20.72
C LEU A 415 -45.55 -8.13 21.60
N LYS A 416 -46.34 -7.05 21.57
CA LYS A 416 -47.59 -6.93 22.33
C LYS A 416 -48.59 -8.03 21.96
N THR A 417 -48.86 -8.23 20.68
CA THR A 417 -49.76 -9.29 20.21
C THR A 417 -49.22 -10.69 20.54
N GLY A 418 -47.91 -10.89 20.51
CA GLY A 418 -47.31 -12.18 20.88
C GLY A 418 -47.45 -12.50 22.37
N VAL A 419 -47.34 -11.50 23.24
CA VAL A 419 -47.56 -11.65 24.69
C VAL A 419 -49.04 -11.87 25.00
N GLU A 420 -49.94 -11.11 24.39
CA GLU A 420 -51.40 -11.27 24.54
C GLU A 420 -51.88 -12.67 24.14
N ASN A 421 -51.33 -13.22 23.05
CA ASN A 421 -51.64 -14.56 22.58
C ASN A 421 -50.93 -15.68 23.36
N GLN A 422 -50.15 -15.34 24.40
CA GLN A 422 -49.33 -16.29 25.18
C GLN A 422 -48.35 -17.11 24.31
N GLU A 423 -47.91 -16.56 23.18
CA GLU A 423 -46.98 -17.21 22.26
C GLU A 423 -45.51 -16.90 22.61
N LEU A 424 -45.27 -15.76 23.26
CA LEU A 424 -43.95 -15.33 23.73
C LEU A 424 -44.03 -14.52 25.03
N THR A 425 -42.89 -14.40 25.72
CA THR A 425 -42.67 -13.47 26.83
C THR A 425 -41.42 -12.64 26.57
N VAL A 426 -41.37 -11.41 27.10
CA VAL A 426 -40.19 -10.56 27.00
C VAL A 426 -39.41 -10.65 28.31
N ILE A 427 -38.16 -11.11 28.24
CA ILE A 427 -37.31 -11.36 29.40
C ILE A 427 -35.98 -10.60 29.31
N PRO A 428 -35.32 -10.29 30.44
CA PRO A 428 -33.95 -9.81 30.41
C PRO A 428 -33.01 -10.90 29.89
N TYR A 429 -32.00 -10.50 29.13
CA TYR A 429 -31.01 -11.40 28.53
C TYR A 429 -29.63 -10.74 28.51
N GLU A 430 -28.58 -11.50 28.78
CA GLU A 430 -27.20 -11.03 28.71
C GLU A 430 -26.47 -11.67 27.54
N VAL A 431 -25.89 -10.85 26.66
CA VAL A 431 -25.06 -11.31 25.55
C VAL A 431 -23.60 -11.10 25.91
N GLN A 432 -22.86 -12.19 25.99
CA GLN A 432 -21.42 -12.18 26.26
C GLN A 432 -20.63 -12.23 24.94
N PHE A 433 -19.64 -11.35 24.84
CA PHE A 433 -18.65 -11.28 23.77
C PHE A 433 -17.29 -11.60 24.39
N ASP A 434 -16.67 -12.68 23.93
CA ASP A 434 -15.36 -13.12 24.39
C ASP A 434 -14.26 -12.73 23.40
N TYR A 435 -13.03 -13.19 23.64
CA TYR A 435 -11.89 -12.91 22.79
C TYR A 435 -12.14 -13.29 21.32
N ASP A 436 -12.79 -14.42 21.05
CA ASP A 436 -12.96 -14.99 19.70
C ASP A 436 -13.88 -14.15 18.82
N TYR A 437 -14.80 -13.39 19.43
CA TYR A 437 -15.67 -12.47 18.72
C TYR A 437 -14.91 -11.30 18.04
N TRP A 438 -13.84 -10.82 18.68
CA TRP A 438 -13.09 -9.65 18.24
C TRP A 438 -12.15 -9.98 17.07
N THR A 439 -12.10 -9.11 16.07
CA THR A 439 -11.14 -9.25 14.96
C THR A 439 -9.73 -8.94 15.44
N TYR A 440 -8.72 -9.33 14.64
CA TYR A 440 -7.34 -8.90 14.85
C TYR A 440 -7.24 -7.38 15.06
N ARG A 441 -7.92 -6.58 14.23
CA ARG A 441 -7.90 -5.12 14.33
C ARG A 441 -8.51 -4.62 15.64
N ASP A 442 -9.63 -5.19 16.08
CA ASP A 442 -10.31 -4.82 17.33
C ASP A 442 -9.43 -5.11 18.55
N VAL A 443 -8.76 -6.27 18.55
CA VAL A 443 -7.84 -6.68 19.61
C VAL A 443 -6.61 -5.77 19.61
N MET A 444 -5.98 -5.56 18.45
CA MET A 444 -4.81 -4.69 18.31
C MET A 444 -5.11 -3.24 18.72
N ALA A 445 -6.24 -2.67 18.32
CA ALA A 445 -6.63 -1.32 18.72
C ALA A 445 -6.87 -1.21 20.24
N SER A 446 -7.29 -2.30 20.90
CA SER A 446 -7.49 -2.27 22.36
C SER A 446 -6.21 -2.31 23.17
N VAL A 447 -5.13 -2.87 22.61
CA VAL A 447 -3.84 -3.06 23.29
C VAL A 447 -2.78 -2.04 22.87
N LEU A 448 -2.85 -1.55 21.63
CA LEU A 448 -1.92 -0.56 21.13
C LEU A 448 -2.26 0.84 21.67
N PRO A 449 -1.24 1.70 21.84
CA PRO A 449 -1.45 3.14 22.03
C PRO A 449 -2.29 3.74 20.91
N GLU A 450 -3.14 4.74 21.23
CA GLU A 450 -4.08 5.38 20.30
C GLU A 450 -3.36 6.03 19.10
N GLU A 451 -2.10 6.42 19.28
CA GLU A 451 -1.25 7.00 18.23
C GLU A 451 -0.92 5.97 17.12
N LEU A 452 -1.01 4.67 17.42
CA LEU A 452 -0.70 3.57 16.51
C LEU A 452 -1.96 2.94 15.89
N HIS A 453 -3.15 3.53 16.07
CA HIS A 453 -4.41 2.95 15.59
C HIS A 453 -4.68 3.18 14.09
N ASP A 454 -4.04 4.18 13.49
CA ASP A 454 -4.30 4.56 12.08
C ASP A 454 -3.82 3.50 11.09
N GLU A 455 -2.67 2.89 11.37
CA GLU A 455 -2.00 1.96 10.46
C GLU A 455 -1.71 0.63 11.15
N ILE A 456 -2.67 0.12 11.93
CA ILE A 456 -2.53 -1.20 12.55
C ILE A 456 -2.11 -2.20 11.47
N PRO A 457 -0.96 -2.89 11.62
CA PRO A 457 -0.43 -3.77 10.59
C PRO A 457 -1.39 -4.95 10.38
N THR A 458 -2.17 -4.88 9.32
CA THR A 458 -3.17 -5.91 8.95
C THR A 458 -2.69 -6.79 7.80
N GLY A 459 -1.74 -6.29 7.00
CA GLY A 459 -1.16 -7.01 5.87
C GLY A 459 0.07 -7.82 6.26
N PHE A 460 0.03 -9.12 6.02
CA PHE A 460 1.18 -10.03 6.14
C PHE A 460 1.20 -10.99 4.95
N ASN A 461 2.38 -11.54 4.66
CA ASN A 461 2.53 -12.56 3.62
C ASN A 461 2.39 -13.95 4.24
N ILE A 462 1.88 -14.91 3.47
CA ILE A 462 1.71 -16.29 3.91
C ILE A 462 2.43 -17.22 2.95
N ALA A 463 3.17 -18.19 3.50
CA ALA A 463 3.68 -19.36 2.82
C ALA A 463 3.23 -20.60 3.61
N GLY A 464 2.23 -21.32 3.11
CA GLY A 464 1.66 -22.48 3.81
C GLY A 464 1.11 -22.08 5.18
N HIS A 465 1.67 -22.66 6.25
CA HIS A 465 1.29 -22.37 7.64
C HIS A 465 2.12 -21.25 8.28
N VAL A 466 3.04 -20.64 7.54
CA VAL A 466 3.96 -19.61 8.05
C VAL A 466 3.45 -18.24 7.61
N ALA A 467 3.29 -17.32 8.56
CA ALA A 467 3.04 -15.92 8.30
C ALA A 467 4.33 -15.11 8.47
N HIS A 468 4.60 -14.21 7.52
CA HIS A 468 5.72 -13.27 7.56
C HIS A 468 5.16 -11.85 7.71
N LEU A 469 5.53 -11.19 8.80
CA LEU A 469 5.20 -9.79 9.08
C LEU A 469 6.17 -8.79 8.45
N ASN A 470 5.65 -7.68 7.95
CA ASN A 470 6.44 -6.49 7.59
C ASN A 470 6.04 -5.35 8.52
N LEU A 471 6.64 -5.32 9.71
CA LEU A 471 6.36 -4.28 10.70
C LEU A 471 7.21 -3.05 10.42
N ARG A 472 6.60 -1.86 10.49
CA ARG A 472 7.33 -0.60 10.53
C ARG A 472 7.93 -0.39 11.93
N ASP A 473 8.94 0.45 12.04
CA ASP A 473 9.74 0.65 13.26
C ASP A 473 8.91 0.97 14.51
N ASN A 474 7.84 1.75 14.35
CA ASN A 474 6.92 2.10 15.43
C ASN A 474 6.10 0.92 15.98
N TYR A 475 5.96 -0.18 15.23
CA TYR A 475 5.28 -1.40 15.66
C TYR A 475 6.23 -2.51 16.15
N LEU A 476 7.55 -2.36 15.96
CA LEU A 476 8.54 -3.34 16.42
C LEU A 476 8.44 -3.66 17.92
N PRO A 477 8.17 -2.70 18.83
CA PRO A 477 7.97 -3.01 20.25
C PRO A 477 6.81 -3.97 20.53
N TYR A 478 5.86 -4.08 19.61
CA TYR A 478 4.65 -4.90 19.73
C TYR A 478 4.68 -6.16 18.84
N LYS A 479 5.84 -6.50 18.27
CA LYS A 479 5.96 -7.58 17.29
C LYS A 479 5.51 -8.96 17.81
N TYR A 480 5.85 -9.29 19.06
CA TYR A 480 5.43 -10.54 19.69
C TYR A 480 3.93 -10.58 19.97
N LEU A 481 3.37 -9.45 20.40
CA LEU A 481 1.94 -9.30 20.65
C LEU A 481 1.13 -9.45 19.36
N ALA A 482 1.55 -8.77 18.29
CA ALA A 482 0.93 -8.88 16.97
C ALA A 482 1.00 -10.32 16.45
N ALA A 483 2.15 -10.98 16.60
CA ALA A 483 2.34 -12.37 16.20
C ALA A 483 1.45 -13.35 16.97
N GLU A 484 1.32 -13.18 18.29
CA GLU A 484 0.42 -14.00 19.13
C GLU A 484 -1.04 -13.86 18.68
N ILE A 485 -1.50 -12.63 18.42
CA ILE A 485 -2.88 -12.37 17.96
C ILE A 485 -3.10 -12.96 16.55
N ILE A 486 -2.10 -12.91 15.67
CA ILE A 486 -2.19 -13.54 14.34
C ILE A 486 -2.37 -15.05 14.46
N LEU A 487 -1.62 -15.73 15.34
CA LEU A 487 -1.81 -17.15 15.57
C LEU A 487 -3.23 -17.46 16.05
N ASP A 488 -3.73 -16.70 17.04
CA ASP A 488 -5.06 -16.92 17.58
C ASP A 488 -6.16 -16.69 16.55
N LYS A 489 -6.01 -15.67 15.69
CA LYS A 489 -7.04 -15.24 14.72
C LYS A 489 -6.97 -15.96 13.37
N ASN A 490 -5.91 -16.72 13.11
CA ASN A 490 -5.72 -17.42 11.85
C ASN A 490 -5.37 -18.90 12.09
N PRO A 491 -6.35 -19.81 12.20
CA PRO A 491 -6.12 -21.22 12.55
C PRO A 491 -5.22 -22.02 11.59
N GLN A 492 -5.02 -21.52 10.37
CA GLN A 492 -4.12 -22.11 9.38
C GLN A 492 -2.64 -21.76 9.63
N ILE A 493 -2.37 -20.65 10.32
CA ILE A 493 -1.04 -20.19 10.65
C ILE A 493 -0.60 -20.87 11.95
N LYS A 494 0.60 -21.46 11.94
CA LYS A 494 1.21 -22.05 13.13
C LYS A 494 2.47 -21.32 13.56
N THR A 495 3.16 -20.68 12.61
CA THR A 495 4.43 -20.01 12.84
C THR A 495 4.36 -18.59 12.29
N VAL A 496 4.76 -17.60 13.08
CA VAL A 496 4.87 -16.21 12.64
C VAL A 496 6.32 -15.78 12.73
N ILE A 497 6.86 -15.27 11.63
CA ILE A 497 8.24 -14.80 11.53
C ILE A 497 8.31 -13.32 11.16
N ASN A 498 9.45 -12.71 11.44
CA ASN A 498 9.87 -11.43 10.88
C ASN A 498 11.17 -11.64 10.09
N LYS A 499 11.29 -11.01 8.92
CA LYS A 499 12.52 -11.05 8.12
C LYS A 499 13.47 -9.98 8.66
N VAL A 500 14.70 -10.39 8.95
CA VAL A 500 15.71 -9.51 9.56
C VAL A 500 16.46 -8.70 8.49
N ASP A 501 16.55 -9.23 7.27
CA ASP A 501 17.28 -8.62 6.15
C ASP A 501 16.44 -8.53 4.86
N ASN A 502 16.79 -7.58 3.99
CA ASN A 502 16.21 -7.45 2.66
C ASN A 502 16.72 -8.57 1.73
N VAL A 503 15.79 -9.27 1.08
CA VAL A 503 16.13 -10.29 0.08
C VAL A 503 16.67 -9.64 -1.19
N GLY A 504 17.87 -10.04 -1.64
CA GLY A 504 18.26 -9.93 -3.04
C GLY A 504 19.50 -9.11 -3.41
N SER A 505 20.31 -8.65 -2.45
CA SER A 505 21.63 -8.06 -2.76
C SER A 505 22.81 -8.69 -2.00
N GLU A 506 22.57 -9.38 -0.88
CA GLU A 506 23.63 -9.94 -0.03
C GLU A 506 23.66 -11.48 0.03
N SER A 507 22.68 -12.16 -0.59
CA SER A 507 22.60 -13.64 -0.63
C SER A 507 22.48 -14.13 -2.07
N GLU A 508 23.50 -14.87 -2.53
CA GLU A 508 23.57 -15.50 -3.85
C GLU A 508 22.35 -16.40 -4.14
N PHE A 509 21.83 -17.07 -3.11
CA PHE A 509 20.70 -18.01 -3.22
C PHE A 509 19.34 -17.38 -2.92
N ARG A 510 19.27 -16.05 -2.74
CA ARG A 510 18.02 -15.32 -2.39
C ARG A 510 17.34 -15.85 -1.12
N THR A 511 18.11 -16.44 -0.20
CA THR A 511 17.66 -16.81 1.14
C THR A 511 17.53 -15.58 2.02
N PHE A 512 16.83 -15.70 3.15
CA PHE A 512 16.63 -14.60 4.09
C PHE A 512 16.90 -15.04 5.52
N GLN A 513 17.44 -14.13 6.32
CA GLN A 513 17.50 -14.29 7.77
C GLN A 513 16.14 -13.96 8.38
N TYR A 514 15.75 -14.71 9.40
CA TYR A 514 14.46 -14.55 10.06
C TYR A 514 14.58 -14.72 11.58
N GLU A 515 13.61 -14.16 12.28
CA GLU A 515 13.35 -14.45 13.69
C GLU A 515 11.93 -15.01 13.83
N VAL A 516 11.77 -16.01 14.70
CA VAL A 516 10.45 -16.52 15.08
C VAL A 516 9.85 -15.57 16.12
N LEU A 517 8.67 -15.05 15.82
CA LEU A 517 7.92 -14.18 16.72
C LEU A 517 6.89 -14.96 17.54
N ALA A 518 6.25 -15.98 16.95
CA ALA A 518 5.32 -16.84 17.66
C ALA A 518 5.21 -18.22 16.99
N GLY A 519 4.89 -19.24 17.79
CA GLY A 519 4.76 -20.62 17.31
C GLY A 519 6.08 -21.41 17.30
N PRO A 520 6.07 -22.65 16.80
CA PRO A 520 7.29 -23.46 16.66
C PRO A 520 8.18 -22.91 15.54
N ASP A 521 9.49 -23.12 15.64
CA ASP A 521 10.43 -22.84 14.54
C ASP A 521 10.32 -23.95 13.48
N ASP A 522 9.22 -23.89 12.72
CA ASP A 522 8.95 -24.77 11.58
C ASP A 522 8.68 -23.92 10.33
N LEU A 523 9.60 -24.01 9.37
CA LEU A 523 9.50 -23.39 8.05
C LEU A 523 9.28 -24.40 6.92
N ASN A 524 9.01 -25.67 7.25
CA ASN A 524 8.64 -26.67 6.25
C ASN A 524 7.20 -26.43 5.80
N VAL A 525 7.05 -25.68 4.73
CA VAL A 525 5.75 -25.25 4.24
C VAL A 525 5.26 -26.18 3.13
N ARG A 526 3.94 -26.31 3.04
CA ARG A 526 3.24 -26.88 1.91
C ARG A 526 2.37 -25.80 1.29
N VAL A 527 2.56 -25.56 0.00
CA VAL A 527 1.77 -24.59 -0.77
C VAL A 527 1.16 -25.27 -1.99
N SER A 528 0.07 -24.69 -2.49
CA SER A 528 -0.59 -25.12 -3.71
C SER A 528 -0.71 -23.93 -4.64
N GLU A 529 -0.23 -24.06 -5.87
CA GLU A 529 -0.27 -23.02 -6.90
C GLU A 529 -0.44 -23.67 -8.27
N SER A 530 -1.35 -23.16 -9.11
CA SER A 530 -1.64 -23.74 -10.44
C SER A 530 -1.86 -25.25 -10.42
N ASP A 531 -2.73 -25.71 -9.51
CA ASP A 531 -3.04 -27.11 -9.20
C ASP A 531 -1.82 -27.98 -8.82
N CYS A 532 -0.65 -27.39 -8.57
CA CYS A 532 0.57 -28.09 -8.21
C CYS A 532 0.89 -27.91 -6.73
N ILE A 533 1.40 -28.97 -6.09
CA ILE A 533 1.77 -28.95 -4.68
C ILE A 533 3.28 -28.82 -4.58
N PHE A 534 3.75 -27.86 -3.79
CA PHE A 534 5.16 -27.65 -3.47
C PHE A 534 5.36 -27.81 -1.96
N GLU A 535 6.40 -28.53 -1.57
CA GLU A 535 6.83 -28.69 -0.17
C GLU A 535 8.31 -28.36 -0.06
N PHE A 536 8.65 -27.43 0.82
CA PHE A 536 10.00 -26.91 0.94
C PHE A 536 10.23 -26.22 2.29
N ASP A 537 11.49 -26.03 2.65
CA ASP A 537 11.90 -25.19 3.76
C ASP A 537 11.97 -23.73 3.30
N TYR A 538 11.08 -22.89 3.80
CA TYR A 538 10.95 -21.49 3.38
C TYR A 538 12.20 -20.65 3.68
N SER A 539 13.06 -21.05 4.62
CA SER A 539 14.32 -20.33 4.89
C SER A 539 15.38 -20.54 3.80
N LYS A 540 15.28 -21.63 3.03
CA LYS A 540 16.35 -22.10 2.14
C LYS A 540 16.11 -21.81 0.67
N VAL A 541 14.90 -21.40 0.31
CA VAL A 541 14.53 -21.10 -1.07
C VAL A 541 13.70 -19.83 -1.16
N TYR A 542 13.80 -19.14 -2.30
CA TYR A 542 12.95 -17.99 -2.59
C TYR A 542 11.55 -18.44 -3.01
N TRP A 543 10.52 -17.94 -2.34
CA TRP A 543 9.12 -18.13 -2.70
C TRP A 543 8.30 -16.86 -2.48
N ASN A 544 7.44 -16.52 -3.45
CA ASN A 544 6.53 -15.38 -3.38
C ASN A 544 5.18 -15.72 -4.03
N SER A 545 4.16 -15.96 -3.20
CA SER A 545 2.80 -16.29 -3.63
C SER A 545 2.13 -15.18 -4.44
N LYS A 546 2.63 -13.93 -4.39
CA LYS A 546 2.05 -12.83 -5.16
C LYS A 546 2.49 -12.81 -6.63
N LEU A 547 3.28 -13.78 -7.08
CA LEU A 547 3.68 -13.96 -8.48
C LEU A 547 2.80 -14.96 -9.22
N GLU A 548 1.81 -15.59 -8.57
CA GLU A 548 0.95 -16.61 -9.18
C GLU A 548 0.28 -16.13 -10.49
N ALA A 549 -0.22 -14.89 -10.52
CA ALA A 549 -0.81 -14.34 -11.74
C ALA A 549 0.18 -14.22 -12.91
N GLU A 550 1.44 -13.91 -12.63
CA GLU A 550 2.50 -13.85 -13.64
C GLU A 550 2.94 -15.23 -14.08
N HIS A 551 3.03 -16.17 -13.12
CA HIS A 551 3.29 -17.57 -13.42
C HIS A 551 2.24 -18.12 -14.39
N ALA A 552 0.95 -17.96 -14.05
CA ALA A 552 -0.16 -18.38 -14.89
C ALA A 552 -0.09 -17.75 -16.28
N ARG A 553 0.17 -16.43 -16.36
CA ARG A 553 0.29 -15.71 -17.64
C ARG A 553 1.35 -16.31 -18.56
N LEU A 554 2.55 -16.64 -18.06
CA LEU A 554 3.58 -17.29 -18.89
C LEU A 554 3.26 -18.75 -19.19
N ILE A 555 2.75 -19.51 -18.21
CA ILE A 555 2.36 -20.91 -18.40
C ILE A 555 1.29 -21.03 -19.49
N ASP A 556 0.35 -20.09 -19.57
CA ASP A 556 -0.72 -20.07 -20.56
C ASP A 556 -0.22 -19.91 -22.00
N LEU A 557 0.94 -19.29 -22.19
CA LEU A 557 1.59 -19.13 -23.50
C LEU A 557 2.21 -20.43 -24.00
N PHE A 558 2.65 -21.32 -23.11
CA PHE A 558 3.32 -22.55 -23.50
C PHE A 558 2.35 -23.59 -24.05
N ARG A 559 2.71 -24.19 -25.19
CA ARG A 559 1.88 -25.17 -25.90
C ARG A 559 2.36 -26.60 -25.64
N PRO A 560 1.45 -27.58 -25.54
CA PRO A 560 1.82 -28.98 -25.38
C PRO A 560 2.81 -29.44 -26.46
N GLY A 561 3.87 -30.15 -26.06
CA GLY A 561 4.93 -30.61 -26.95
C GLY A 561 6.06 -29.61 -27.21
N GLU A 562 5.94 -28.34 -26.78
CA GLU A 562 7.05 -27.38 -26.84
C GLU A 562 8.11 -27.66 -25.78
N VAL A 563 9.29 -27.05 -25.96
CA VAL A 563 10.38 -27.05 -24.98
C VAL A 563 10.52 -25.66 -24.38
N VAL A 564 10.53 -25.58 -23.05
CA VAL A 564 10.79 -24.37 -22.26
C VAL A 564 12.07 -24.56 -21.47
N CYS A 565 12.93 -23.55 -21.46
CA CYS A 565 14.09 -23.48 -20.59
C CYS A 565 13.84 -22.47 -19.47
N ASP A 566 13.65 -22.96 -18.25
CA ASP A 566 13.52 -22.13 -17.05
C ASP A 566 14.90 -22.02 -16.39
N VAL A 567 15.58 -20.89 -16.61
CA VAL A 567 17.00 -20.71 -16.27
C VAL A 567 17.22 -20.51 -14.76
N MET A 568 16.20 -20.00 -14.06
CA MET A 568 16.20 -19.74 -12.61
C MET A 568 14.88 -20.22 -11.99
N ALA A 569 14.66 -21.52 -12.12
CA ALA A 569 13.42 -22.21 -11.80
C ALA A 569 13.05 -22.18 -10.32
N GLY A 570 14.01 -21.95 -9.41
CA GLY A 570 13.78 -22.17 -7.99
C GLY A 570 13.25 -23.58 -7.74
N ILE A 571 12.08 -23.67 -7.09
CA ILE A 571 11.39 -24.95 -6.87
C ILE A 571 10.41 -25.35 -8.00
N GLY A 572 10.41 -24.61 -9.10
CA GLY A 572 9.66 -24.89 -10.33
C GLY A 572 8.23 -24.35 -10.42
N PRO A 573 7.92 -23.10 -10.02
CA PRO A 573 6.57 -22.56 -10.16
C PRO A 573 6.14 -22.37 -11.63
N PHE A 574 7.06 -22.22 -12.58
CA PHE A 574 6.75 -22.32 -14.02
C PHE A 574 6.88 -23.77 -14.52
N ALA A 575 8.00 -24.42 -14.18
CA ALA A 575 8.37 -25.71 -14.72
C ALA A 575 7.36 -26.84 -14.42
N VAL A 576 6.92 -26.96 -13.17
CA VAL A 576 6.04 -28.06 -12.75
C VAL A 576 4.63 -27.91 -13.37
N PRO A 577 3.97 -26.73 -13.33
CA PRO A 577 2.71 -26.54 -14.03
C PRO A 577 2.81 -26.67 -15.55
N ALA A 578 3.89 -26.19 -16.18
CA ALA A 578 4.12 -26.39 -17.62
C ALA A 578 4.23 -27.89 -17.96
N GLY A 579 4.92 -28.67 -17.13
CA GLY A 579 4.97 -30.14 -17.25
C GLY A 579 3.58 -30.80 -17.19
N LYS A 580 2.65 -30.29 -16.38
CA LYS A 580 1.25 -30.77 -16.38
C LYS A 580 0.52 -30.50 -17.68
N LYS A 581 0.88 -29.42 -18.39
CA LYS A 581 0.40 -29.11 -19.74
C LYS A 581 1.10 -29.92 -20.83
N ARG A 582 1.93 -30.91 -20.48
CA ARG A 582 2.72 -31.73 -21.41
C ARG A 582 3.74 -30.90 -22.20
N VAL A 583 4.27 -29.84 -21.59
CA VAL A 583 5.37 -29.03 -22.10
C VAL A 583 6.67 -29.60 -21.55
N PHE A 584 7.66 -29.83 -22.40
CA PHE A 584 8.98 -30.24 -21.96
C PHE A 584 9.69 -29.07 -21.30
N VAL A 585 10.30 -29.28 -20.13
CA VAL A 585 10.97 -28.19 -19.40
C VAL A 585 12.35 -28.62 -18.94
N TRP A 586 13.36 -27.85 -19.32
CA TRP A 586 14.69 -27.87 -18.74
C TRP A 586 14.72 -26.81 -17.64
N ALA A 587 14.65 -27.25 -16.39
CA ALA A 587 14.45 -26.39 -15.23
C ALA A 587 15.73 -26.35 -14.39
N ASN A 588 16.38 -25.20 -14.34
CA ASN A 588 17.66 -25.00 -13.68
C ASN A 588 17.56 -24.01 -12.52
N ASP A 589 18.26 -24.27 -11.43
CA ASP A 589 18.51 -23.26 -10.42
C ASP A 589 19.89 -23.45 -9.79
N LYS A 590 20.60 -22.36 -9.51
CA LYS A 590 21.95 -22.43 -8.91
C LYS A 590 21.94 -22.93 -7.47
N ASN A 591 20.83 -22.75 -6.74
CA ASN A 591 20.73 -23.17 -5.34
C ASN A 591 20.46 -24.68 -5.24
N PRO A 592 21.34 -25.48 -4.61
CA PRO A 592 21.14 -26.91 -4.45
C PRO A 592 19.87 -27.29 -3.68
N GLU A 593 19.44 -26.48 -2.71
CA GLU A 593 18.19 -26.74 -1.99
C GLU A 593 16.97 -26.48 -2.89
N SER A 594 17.02 -25.48 -3.77
CA SER A 594 15.99 -25.27 -4.80
C SER A 594 15.87 -26.49 -5.71
N ALA A 595 16.99 -26.99 -6.24
CA ALA A 595 17.02 -28.16 -7.12
C ALA A 595 16.46 -29.42 -6.44
N LYS A 596 16.83 -29.66 -5.19
CA LYS A 596 16.28 -30.75 -4.37
C LYS A 596 14.75 -30.66 -4.21
N TYR A 597 14.22 -29.47 -3.92
CA TYR A 597 12.77 -29.28 -3.79
C TYR A 597 12.04 -29.32 -5.14
N LEU A 598 12.69 -28.89 -6.22
CA LEU A 598 12.21 -29.04 -7.59
C LEU A 598 12.06 -30.52 -7.96
N GLU A 599 13.08 -31.36 -7.71
CA GLU A 599 13.00 -32.82 -7.92
C GLU A 599 11.85 -33.47 -7.15
N ALA A 600 11.67 -33.09 -5.89
CA ALA A 600 10.55 -33.54 -5.07
C ALA A 600 9.21 -33.09 -5.65
N ALA A 601 9.09 -31.85 -6.12
CA ALA A 601 7.89 -31.31 -6.73
C ALA A 601 7.57 -32.01 -8.07
N ILE A 602 8.57 -32.29 -8.91
CA ILE A 602 8.42 -33.03 -10.18
C ILE A 602 7.81 -34.40 -9.92
N THR A 603 8.39 -35.13 -8.96
CA THR A 603 7.93 -36.47 -8.57
C THR A 603 6.51 -36.43 -8.01
N LYS A 604 6.26 -35.51 -7.08
CA LYS A 604 4.96 -35.37 -6.40
C LYS A 604 3.83 -35.02 -7.35
N ASN A 605 4.09 -34.13 -8.31
CA ASN A 605 3.10 -33.68 -9.28
C ASN A 605 3.02 -34.58 -10.52
N LYS A 606 3.84 -35.64 -10.59
CA LYS A 606 3.85 -36.65 -11.66
C LYS A 606 4.17 -36.06 -13.04
N VAL A 607 5.13 -35.13 -13.08
CA VAL A 607 5.56 -34.45 -14.32
C VAL A 607 6.96 -34.87 -14.77
N SER A 608 7.55 -35.91 -14.17
CA SER A 608 8.86 -36.46 -14.53
C SER A 608 9.07 -36.75 -16.02
N PRO A 609 8.05 -37.19 -16.81
CA PRO A 609 8.23 -37.38 -18.25
C PRO A 609 8.53 -36.09 -19.03
N PHE A 610 8.21 -34.93 -18.46
CA PHE A 610 8.27 -33.64 -19.13
C PHE A 610 9.29 -32.69 -18.52
N VAL A 611 9.56 -32.77 -17.22
CA VAL A 611 10.42 -31.80 -16.52
C VAL A 611 11.74 -32.44 -16.10
N ARG A 612 12.85 -31.84 -16.53
CA ARG A 612 14.23 -32.22 -16.18
C ARG A 612 14.85 -31.16 -15.28
N PRO A 613 15.23 -31.51 -14.04
CA PRO A 613 15.90 -30.58 -13.12
C PRO A 613 17.41 -30.52 -13.39
N PHE A 614 18.00 -29.34 -13.19
CA PHE A 614 19.43 -29.07 -13.27
C PHE A 614 19.86 -28.14 -12.12
N CYS A 615 21.12 -28.20 -11.73
CA CYS A 615 21.69 -27.40 -10.65
C CYS A 615 23.01 -26.75 -11.09
N GLU A 616 22.92 -25.83 -12.05
CA GLU A 616 24.06 -25.20 -12.72
C GLU A 616 23.97 -23.67 -12.65
N ASP A 617 25.09 -23.00 -12.93
CA ASP A 617 25.09 -21.54 -13.11
C ASP A 617 24.33 -21.14 -14.38
N GLY A 618 23.40 -20.19 -14.26
CA GLY A 618 22.54 -19.77 -15.36
C GLY A 618 23.28 -19.23 -16.58
N HIS A 619 24.47 -18.64 -16.44
CA HIS A 619 25.26 -18.18 -17.57
C HIS A 619 25.69 -19.35 -18.47
N ALA A 620 26.21 -20.42 -17.87
CA ALA A 620 26.61 -21.62 -18.59
C ALA A 620 25.40 -22.42 -19.08
N PHE A 621 24.35 -22.49 -18.25
CA PHE A 621 23.19 -23.34 -18.49
C PHE A 621 22.41 -22.96 -19.75
N ILE A 622 22.28 -21.67 -20.09
CA ILE A 622 21.54 -21.23 -21.30
C ILE A 622 22.05 -21.94 -22.56
N HIS A 623 23.37 -22.04 -22.67
CA HIS A 623 24.04 -22.71 -23.78
C HIS A 623 23.94 -24.24 -23.70
N GLN A 624 24.17 -24.80 -22.51
CA GLN A 624 24.08 -26.24 -22.27
C GLN A 624 22.66 -26.77 -22.50
N ALA A 625 21.63 -26.01 -22.16
CA ALA A 625 20.24 -26.39 -22.34
C ALA A 625 19.90 -26.55 -23.83
N ALA A 626 20.31 -25.60 -24.68
CA ALA A 626 20.10 -25.70 -26.12
C ALA A 626 20.83 -26.90 -26.75
N ASP A 627 22.06 -27.18 -26.28
CA ASP A 627 22.84 -28.35 -26.69
C ASP A 627 22.18 -29.67 -26.24
N SER A 628 21.80 -29.76 -24.96
CA SER A 628 21.14 -30.92 -24.37
C SER A 628 19.78 -31.23 -24.99
N VAL A 629 18.97 -30.21 -25.32
CA VAL A 629 17.69 -30.39 -26.00
C VAL A 629 17.89 -30.96 -27.41
N PHE A 630 18.86 -30.43 -28.15
CA PHE A 630 19.20 -30.93 -29.47
C PHE A 630 19.68 -32.39 -29.41
N GLU A 631 20.58 -32.71 -28.48
CA GLU A 631 21.08 -34.08 -28.27
C GLU A 631 19.95 -35.06 -27.89
N ALA A 632 19.07 -34.67 -26.96
CA ALA A 632 17.92 -35.48 -26.56
C ALA A 632 16.99 -35.79 -27.74
N SER A 633 16.76 -34.80 -28.61
CA SER A 633 15.97 -34.97 -29.83
C SER A 633 16.66 -35.92 -30.82
N GLN A 634 17.98 -35.78 -31.03
CA GLN A 634 18.76 -36.68 -31.90
C GLN A 634 18.77 -38.13 -31.38
N ASN A 635 18.79 -38.31 -30.06
CA ASN A 635 18.72 -39.61 -29.40
C ASN A 635 17.32 -40.25 -29.45
N GLY A 636 16.31 -39.56 -30.01
CA GLY A 636 14.94 -40.05 -30.10
C GLY A 636 14.22 -40.10 -28.75
N GLU A 637 14.63 -39.30 -27.79
CA GLU A 637 14.01 -39.25 -26.47
C GLU A 637 12.56 -38.71 -26.57
N CYS A 638 11.67 -39.28 -25.76
CA CYS A 638 10.25 -38.94 -25.78
C CYS A 638 9.60 -39.10 -24.40
N ALA A 639 8.57 -38.30 -24.11
CA ALA A 639 7.67 -38.57 -22.99
C ALA A 639 6.75 -39.75 -23.33
N VAL A 640 6.69 -40.74 -22.43
CA VAL A 640 5.81 -41.90 -22.56
C VAL A 640 4.67 -41.78 -21.56
N LEU A 641 3.43 -41.72 -22.06
CA LEU A 641 2.24 -41.58 -21.23
C LEU A 641 1.43 -42.88 -21.21
N PRO A 642 0.90 -43.28 -20.04
CA PRO A 642 0.07 -44.46 -19.93
C PRO A 642 -1.24 -44.26 -20.71
N PRO A 643 -1.80 -45.32 -21.31
CA PRO A 643 -3.03 -45.22 -22.10
C PRO A 643 -4.22 -44.75 -21.23
N LYS A 644 -5.04 -43.84 -21.78
CA LYS A 644 -6.25 -43.36 -21.11
C LYS A 644 -7.25 -44.51 -20.89
N ARG A 645 -7.37 -45.00 -19.65
CA ARG A 645 -8.43 -45.97 -19.28
C ARG A 645 -9.81 -45.34 -19.46
N LYS A 646 -10.62 -45.84 -20.42
CA LYS A 646 -12.04 -45.48 -20.53
C LYS A 646 -12.77 -45.95 -19.25
N LYS A 647 -13.40 -45.02 -18.51
CA LYS A 647 -14.29 -45.37 -17.39
C LYS A 647 -15.45 -46.22 -17.92
N ARG A 648 -15.58 -47.49 -17.46
CA ARG A 648 -16.75 -48.33 -17.76
C ARG A 648 -17.95 -47.78 -17.01
N THR A 649 -18.93 -47.23 -17.73
CA THR A 649 -20.25 -46.90 -17.18
C THR A 649 -20.95 -48.22 -16.81
N PRO A 650 -21.57 -48.36 -15.62
CA PRO A 650 -22.38 -49.54 -15.31
C PRO A 650 -23.59 -49.60 -16.26
N PRO A 651 -24.01 -50.78 -16.75
CA PRO A 651 -25.17 -50.88 -17.60
C PRO A 651 -26.45 -50.60 -16.79
N THR A 652 -27.25 -49.66 -17.26
CA THR A 652 -28.60 -49.38 -16.75
C THR A 652 -29.54 -50.51 -17.20
N PRO A 653 -30.37 -51.11 -16.32
CA PRO A 653 -31.38 -52.07 -16.75
C PRO A 653 -32.60 -51.33 -17.29
N THR A 654 -32.95 -51.56 -18.56
CA THR A 654 -34.24 -51.16 -19.13
C THR A 654 -35.18 -52.38 -19.17
N PRO A 655 -36.46 -52.24 -18.77
CA PRO A 655 -37.46 -53.29 -18.91
C PRO A 655 -38.11 -53.26 -20.30
N ALA A 656 -38.56 -54.44 -20.73
CA ALA A 656 -39.35 -54.75 -21.93
C ALA A 656 -38.57 -54.84 -23.26
N ASP A 657 -38.32 -56.07 -23.72
CA ASP A 657 -39.28 -56.70 -24.63
C ASP A 657 -39.12 -58.22 -24.66
N ALA A 658 -40.24 -58.88 -24.46
CA ALA A 658 -40.41 -60.31 -24.66
C ALA A 658 -40.76 -60.54 -26.13
N SER A 659 -39.96 -61.31 -26.88
CA SER A 659 -40.43 -62.36 -27.78
C SER A 659 -39.31 -62.88 -28.69
N SER A 660 -39.18 -64.22 -28.72
CA SER A 660 -38.45 -65.05 -29.69
C SER A 660 -36.92 -64.82 -29.75
N GLY A 661 -36.04 -65.80 -29.79
CA GLY A 661 -36.07 -67.25 -29.94
C GLY A 661 -34.61 -67.65 -30.18
N THR A 662 -34.21 -68.84 -29.72
CA THR A 662 -32.91 -69.50 -29.94
C THR A 662 -31.65 -68.82 -29.37
N LYS A 663 -31.17 -69.38 -28.25
CA LYS A 663 -29.81 -69.20 -27.71
C LYS A 663 -28.83 -70.04 -28.51
N GLU A 664 -27.93 -69.39 -29.24
CA GLU A 664 -26.65 -70.00 -29.64
C GLU A 664 -25.55 -69.65 -28.61
N PRO A 665 -24.60 -70.57 -28.34
CA PRO A 665 -23.57 -70.36 -27.34
C PRO A 665 -22.55 -69.32 -27.81
N THR A 666 -22.44 -68.23 -27.06
CA THR A 666 -21.48 -67.15 -27.29
C THR A 666 -20.05 -67.69 -27.22
N GLN A 667 -19.33 -67.64 -28.34
CA GLN A 667 -17.88 -67.87 -28.39
C GLN A 667 -17.17 -66.83 -27.51
N ALA A 668 -16.20 -67.31 -26.73
CA ALA A 668 -15.30 -66.46 -25.96
C ALA A 668 -14.56 -65.49 -26.90
N GLN A 669 -14.97 -64.22 -26.91
CA GLN A 669 -14.21 -63.16 -27.54
C GLN A 669 -12.86 -63.00 -26.82
N GLN A 670 -11.78 -63.12 -27.57
CA GLN A 670 -10.42 -62.85 -27.12
C GLN A 670 -10.31 -61.42 -26.54
N PRO A 671 -9.46 -61.19 -25.52
CA PRO A 671 -9.24 -59.85 -25.01
C PRO A 671 -8.71 -58.96 -26.14
N ALA A 672 -9.36 -57.81 -26.36
CA ALA A 672 -8.88 -56.80 -27.30
C ALA A 672 -7.44 -56.40 -26.94
N PRO A 673 -6.57 -56.11 -27.93
CA PRO A 673 -5.19 -55.69 -27.68
C PRO A 673 -5.15 -54.44 -26.79
N GLU A 674 -4.25 -54.44 -25.81
CA GLU A 674 -4.09 -53.30 -24.91
C GLU A 674 -3.69 -52.04 -25.71
N PRO A 675 -4.30 -50.87 -25.42
CA PRO A 675 -3.98 -49.64 -26.12
C PRO A 675 -2.52 -49.23 -25.91
N GLU A 676 -1.81 -48.93 -27.00
CA GLU A 676 -0.40 -48.50 -26.97
C GLU A 676 -0.22 -47.18 -26.19
N PRO A 677 0.91 -47.02 -25.48
CA PRO A 677 1.21 -45.79 -24.76
C PRO A 677 1.45 -44.61 -25.73
N GLU A 678 0.93 -43.45 -25.39
CA GLU A 678 1.12 -42.20 -26.16
C GLU A 678 2.59 -41.75 -25.99
N ARG A 679 3.32 -41.60 -27.10
CA ARG A 679 4.71 -41.12 -27.14
C ARG A 679 4.77 -39.72 -27.74
N ILE A 680 5.35 -38.79 -27.00
CA ILE A 680 5.52 -37.40 -27.45
C ILE A 680 7.03 -37.16 -27.59
N PRO A 681 7.58 -36.97 -28.81
CA PRO A 681 9.01 -36.77 -29.02
C PRO A 681 9.46 -35.38 -28.52
N ILE A 682 10.71 -35.27 -28.10
CA ILE A 682 11.32 -33.98 -27.72
C ILE A 682 11.74 -33.24 -29.00
N PRO A 683 11.26 -32.00 -29.22
CA PRO A 683 11.70 -31.15 -30.32
C PRO A 683 13.21 -30.82 -30.26
N PRO A 684 13.87 -30.54 -31.40
CA PRO A 684 15.29 -30.25 -31.45
C PRO A 684 15.67 -28.84 -30.98
N THR A 685 14.68 -27.99 -30.66
CA THR A 685 14.88 -26.57 -30.34
C THR A 685 14.01 -26.14 -29.15
N ILE A 686 14.47 -25.09 -28.47
CA ILE A 686 13.74 -24.45 -27.38
C ILE A 686 12.76 -23.43 -27.95
N SER A 687 11.50 -23.44 -27.48
CA SER A 687 10.47 -22.48 -27.86
C SER A 687 10.52 -21.22 -27.01
N HIS A 688 10.75 -21.38 -25.69
CA HIS A 688 10.77 -20.27 -24.75
C HIS A 688 11.91 -20.39 -23.73
N PHE A 689 12.50 -19.25 -23.38
CA PHE A 689 13.36 -19.10 -22.21
C PHE A 689 12.67 -18.23 -21.18
N VAL A 690 12.75 -18.62 -19.91
CA VAL A 690 12.21 -17.86 -18.78
C VAL A 690 13.33 -17.57 -17.79
N MET A 691 13.44 -16.31 -17.39
CA MET A 691 14.40 -15.86 -16.38
C MET A 691 13.68 -15.04 -15.32
N ASN A 692 13.33 -15.66 -14.20
CA ASN A 692 12.68 -15.01 -13.06
C ASN A 692 13.69 -14.59 -11.98
N LEU A 693 14.60 -13.71 -12.38
CA LEU A 693 15.61 -13.10 -11.52
C LEU A 693 15.64 -11.58 -11.74
N PRO A 694 14.63 -10.82 -11.26
CA PRO A 694 14.39 -9.45 -11.73
C PRO A 694 15.51 -8.44 -11.44
N ALA A 695 16.40 -8.75 -10.51
CA ALA A 695 17.55 -7.90 -10.22
C ALA A 695 18.59 -7.92 -11.35
N SER A 696 18.83 -9.10 -11.97
CA SER A 696 19.96 -9.31 -12.88
C SER A 696 19.64 -10.09 -14.15
N ALA A 697 18.40 -10.55 -14.39
CA ALA A 697 18.09 -11.40 -15.56
C ALA A 697 18.47 -10.79 -16.92
N ILE A 698 18.46 -9.45 -17.04
CA ILE A 698 18.89 -8.76 -18.27
C ILE A 698 20.40 -8.96 -18.53
N GLU A 699 21.22 -9.11 -17.49
CA GLU A 699 22.68 -9.33 -17.61
C GLU A 699 23.00 -10.72 -18.21
N PHE A 700 22.06 -11.66 -18.16
CA PHE A 700 22.20 -12.98 -18.77
C PHE A 700 21.95 -12.97 -20.28
N LEU A 701 21.49 -11.84 -20.85
CA LEU A 701 21.12 -11.78 -22.27
C LEU A 701 22.31 -11.94 -23.22
N SER A 702 23.51 -11.60 -22.76
CA SER A 702 24.75 -11.81 -23.52
C SER A 702 25.00 -13.29 -23.87
N ASN A 703 24.54 -14.23 -23.02
CA ASN A 703 24.73 -15.68 -23.23
C ASN A 703 23.83 -16.28 -24.32
N TYR A 704 22.90 -15.51 -24.91
CA TYR A 704 22.12 -15.98 -26.06
C TYR A 704 22.87 -15.83 -27.38
N ARG A 705 23.99 -15.11 -27.38
CA ARG A 705 24.84 -14.96 -28.56
C ARG A 705 25.41 -16.31 -28.97
N GLY A 706 25.15 -16.72 -30.20
CA GLY A 706 25.63 -17.98 -30.75
C GLY A 706 25.02 -19.24 -30.15
N ILE A 707 23.84 -19.13 -29.53
CA ILE A 707 23.13 -20.26 -28.93
C ILE A 707 22.75 -21.36 -29.95
N TYR A 708 22.64 -21.02 -31.24
CA TYR A 708 22.41 -21.96 -32.34
C TYR A 708 23.46 -21.85 -33.45
N ALA A 709 24.68 -21.39 -33.13
CA ALA A 709 25.77 -21.31 -34.09
C ALA A 709 26.06 -22.68 -34.72
N GLY A 710 26.06 -22.76 -36.06
CA GLY A 710 26.24 -24.03 -36.80
C GLY A 710 24.99 -24.92 -36.84
N ARG A 711 23.86 -24.48 -36.30
CA ARG A 711 22.56 -25.18 -36.30
C ARG A 711 21.46 -24.36 -36.98
N GLU A 712 21.82 -23.49 -37.91
CA GLU A 712 20.91 -22.61 -38.65
C GLU A 712 19.86 -23.42 -39.43
N HIS A 713 20.23 -24.61 -39.89
CA HIS A 713 19.36 -25.53 -40.63
C HIS A 713 18.11 -25.95 -39.85
N LEU A 714 18.13 -25.92 -38.51
CA LEU A 714 16.96 -26.20 -37.67
C LEU A 714 15.86 -25.13 -37.79
N PHE A 715 16.23 -23.95 -38.29
CA PHE A 715 15.35 -22.79 -38.49
C PHE A 715 15.22 -22.39 -39.96
N ALA A 716 15.67 -23.27 -40.86
CA ALA A 716 15.47 -23.14 -42.29
C ALA A 716 14.06 -23.62 -42.67
N PRO A 717 13.49 -23.13 -43.79
CA PRO A 717 12.24 -23.68 -44.30
C PRO A 717 12.46 -25.15 -44.67
N ALA A 718 11.57 -26.03 -44.19
CA ALA A 718 11.66 -27.46 -44.52
C ALA A 718 11.70 -27.63 -46.04
N GLN A 719 12.65 -28.42 -46.55
CA GLN A 719 12.59 -28.86 -47.94
C GLN A 719 11.29 -29.64 -48.11
N ALA A 720 10.42 -29.14 -48.98
CA ALA A 720 9.06 -29.64 -49.18
C ALA A 720 9.05 -31.14 -49.53
N THR A 721 8.87 -32.01 -48.54
CA THR A 721 8.30 -33.34 -48.75
C THR A 721 6.79 -33.18 -48.84
N GLY A 722 6.32 -32.69 -49.99
CA GLY A 722 5.03 -32.94 -50.64
C GLY A 722 3.67 -32.78 -49.93
N GLU A 723 3.57 -32.69 -48.59
CA GLU A 723 2.28 -32.89 -47.91
C GLU A 723 1.94 -31.90 -46.79
N THR A 724 2.65 -30.78 -46.64
CA THR A 724 2.26 -29.71 -45.70
C THR A 724 2.20 -28.34 -46.38
N PRO A 725 1.16 -27.52 -46.11
CA PRO A 725 1.04 -26.19 -46.71
C PRO A 725 2.28 -25.34 -46.41
N GLU A 726 2.86 -24.74 -47.45
CA GLU A 726 3.81 -23.64 -47.33
C GLU A 726 3.15 -22.54 -46.49
N THR A 727 3.68 -22.21 -45.30
CA THR A 727 3.74 -20.86 -44.69
C THR A 727 3.93 -20.92 -43.17
N GLN A 728 5.17 -21.13 -42.71
CA GLN A 728 5.81 -20.37 -41.62
C GLN A 728 7.16 -21.01 -41.29
N LEU A 729 8.25 -20.23 -41.43
CA LEU A 729 9.58 -20.62 -40.95
C LEU A 729 9.51 -21.00 -39.46
N PRO A 730 10.25 -22.02 -38.99
CA PRO A 730 10.42 -22.25 -37.56
C PRO A 730 10.97 -20.96 -36.93
N ARG A 731 10.23 -20.40 -35.97
CA ARG A 731 10.61 -19.15 -35.31
C ARG A 731 11.68 -19.43 -34.25
N LEU A 732 12.63 -18.52 -34.09
CA LEU A 732 13.59 -18.57 -32.99
C LEU A 732 12.87 -18.48 -31.63
N PRO A 733 13.52 -18.86 -30.52
CA PRO A 733 12.88 -18.82 -29.20
C PRO A 733 12.40 -17.42 -28.79
N ILE A 734 11.37 -17.34 -27.95
CA ILE A 734 11.04 -16.12 -27.20
C ILE A 734 11.77 -16.13 -25.87
N VAL A 735 12.43 -15.02 -25.51
CA VAL A 735 13.06 -14.83 -24.22
C VAL A 735 12.16 -13.98 -23.33
N HIS A 736 11.85 -14.47 -22.13
CA HIS A 736 11.09 -13.77 -21.09
C HIS A 736 12.02 -13.41 -19.93
N ALA A 737 12.50 -12.17 -19.90
CA ALA A 737 13.40 -11.66 -18.88
C ALA A 737 12.63 -10.77 -17.89
N HIS A 738 12.50 -11.20 -16.64
CA HIS A 738 11.94 -10.34 -15.61
C HIS A 738 12.96 -9.29 -15.18
N CYS A 739 12.51 -8.08 -14.87
CA CYS A 739 13.41 -6.99 -14.48
C CYS A 739 12.72 -5.97 -13.56
N PHE A 740 13.50 -5.23 -12.77
CA PHE A 740 13.02 -4.03 -12.10
C PHE A 740 13.27 -2.78 -12.93
N SER A 741 12.31 -1.85 -12.88
CA SER A 741 12.47 -0.48 -13.38
C SER A 741 11.74 0.49 -12.45
N PHE A 742 11.94 1.79 -12.67
CA PHE A 742 11.28 2.84 -11.90
C PHE A 742 9.76 2.77 -12.07
N LYS A 743 9.05 3.16 -11.02
CA LYS A 743 7.60 3.30 -11.08
C LYS A 743 7.25 4.62 -11.78
N ALA A 744 6.63 4.52 -12.95
CA ALA A 744 6.10 5.66 -13.69
C ALA A 744 4.84 5.25 -14.47
N THR A 745 4.01 6.22 -14.83
CA THR A 745 2.74 6.02 -15.55
C THR A 745 2.87 6.27 -17.05
N ASP A 746 4.04 6.71 -17.51
CA ASP A 746 4.37 6.98 -18.90
C ASP A 746 5.20 5.83 -19.51
N GLU A 747 5.74 6.04 -20.72
CA GLU A 747 6.56 5.03 -21.41
C GLU A 747 8.01 4.94 -20.90
N THR A 748 8.38 5.72 -19.87
CA THR A 748 9.74 5.76 -19.33
C THR A 748 10.25 4.39 -18.89
N PRO A 749 9.49 3.55 -18.16
CA PRO A 749 9.96 2.22 -17.76
C PRO A 749 10.17 1.29 -18.96
N THR A 750 9.28 1.38 -19.95
CA THR A 750 9.40 0.60 -21.18
C THR A 750 10.67 0.97 -21.95
N ARG A 751 10.99 2.26 -22.06
CA ARG A 751 12.21 2.75 -22.70
C ARG A 751 13.47 2.29 -21.96
N ASP A 752 13.51 2.45 -20.63
CA ASP A 752 14.62 1.98 -19.79
C ASP A 752 14.90 0.48 -19.99
N VAL A 753 13.85 -0.34 -19.94
CA VAL A 753 13.96 -1.78 -20.15
C VAL A 753 14.49 -2.11 -21.55
N CYS A 754 13.99 -1.45 -22.60
CA CYS A 754 14.47 -1.68 -23.96
C CYS A 754 15.94 -1.26 -24.17
N GLU A 755 16.38 -0.16 -23.53
CA GLU A 755 17.77 0.31 -23.59
C GLU A 755 18.72 -0.71 -22.94
N ARG A 756 18.35 -1.21 -21.75
CA ARG A 756 19.13 -2.23 -21.04
C ARG A 756 19.16 -3.56 -21.79
N VAL A 757 18.03 -3.99 -22.36
CA VAL A 757 17.96 -5.19 -23.23
C VAL A 757 18.86 -5.00 -24.45
N SER A 758 18.82 -3.83 -25.12
CA SER A 758 19.66 -3.56 -26.29
C SER A 758 21.14 -3.69 -25.96
N LYS A 759 21.53 -3.13 -24.82
CA LYS A 759 22.92 -3.12 -24.34
C LYS A 759 23.44 -4.53 -24.06
N GLU A 760 22.74 -5.30 -23.24
CA GLU A 760 23.22 -6.63 -22.81
C GLU A 760 23.08 -7.70 -23.91
N LEU A 761 22.08 -7.57 -24.79
CA LEU A 761 21.93 -8.45 -25.95
C LEU A 761 22.95 -8.13 -27.06
N GLY A 762 23.48 -6.90 -27.08
CA GLY A 762 24.34 -6.41 -28.16
C GLY A 762 23.62 -6.23 -29.50
N TYR A 763 22.30 -5.99 -29.47
CA TYR A 763 21.44 -5.83 -30.64
C TYR A 763 20.38 -4.75 -30.37
N PRO A 764 20.18 -3.77 -31.26
CA PRO A 764 19.24 -2.68 -31.02
C PRO A 764 17.79 -3.19 -31.02
N VAL A 765 17.05 -2.91 -29.95
CA VAL A 765 15.63 -3.26 -29.84
C VAL A 765 14.75 -2.02 -29.65
N ARG A 766 13.48 -2.15 -30.07
CA ARG A 766 12.44 -1.13 -29.90
C ARG A 766 11.24 -1.68 -29.13
N PRO A 767 10.47 -0.83 -28.42
CA PRO A 767 9.27 -1.28 -27.73
C PRO A 767 8.16 -1.72 -28.69
N ALA A 768 7.39 -2.72 -28.28
CA ALA A 768 6.16 -3.11 -28.96
C ALA A 768 5.09 -2.02 -28.83
N PRO A 769 4.23 -1.82 -29.85
CA PRO A 769 3.09 -0.92 -29.73
C PRO A 769 2.19 -1.28 -28.54
N ALA A 770 1.56 -0.28 -27.92
CA ALA A 770 0.69 -0.49 -26.76
C ALA A 770 -0.47 -1.47 -27.06
N SER A 771 -0.99 -1.47 -28.29
CA SER A 771 -2.05 -2.35 -28.78
C SER A 771 -1.62 -3.79 -29.09
N PHE A 772 -0.32 -4.11 -28.93
CA PHE A 772 0.20 -5.42 -29.27
C PHE A 772 -0.11 -6.44 -28.15
N GLU A 773 -0.92 -7.47 -28.47
CA GLU A 773 -1.36 -8.48 -27.50
C GLU A 773 -0.71 -9.85 -27.72
N ASN A 774 -0.57 -10.30 -28.96
CA ASN A 774 -0.08 -11.65 -29.26
C ASN A 774 1.46 -11.72 -29.34
N ILE A 775 2.11 -12.11 -28.25
CA ILE A 775 3.58 -12.22 -28.18
C ILE A 775 4.18 -13.20 -29.20
N GLU A 776 3.42 -14.14 -29.74
CA GLU A 776 3.95 -15.07 -30.75
C GLU A 776 4.31 -14.34 -32.04
N GLU A 777 3.57 -13.29 -32.38
CA GLU A 777 3.74 -12.47 -33.59
C GLU A 777 4.83 -11.40 -33.46
N LEU A 778 5.60 -11.40 -32.35
CA LEU A 778 6.69 -10.44 -32.17
C LEU A 778 7.71 -10.55 -33.31
N GLU A 779 7.90 -9.44 -34.01
CA GLU A 779 8.96 -9.24 -34.99
C GLU A 779 10.33 -9.22 -34.32
N GLU A 780 11.38 -9.53 -35.09
CA GLU A 780 12.76 -9.41 -34.61
C GLU A 780 13.08 -7.95 -34.25
N GLY A 781 13.76 -7.75 -33.12
CA GLY A 781 14.07 -6.42 -32.60
C GLY A 781 12.93 -5.71 -31.87
N VAL A 782 11.78 -6.37 -31.64
CA VAL A 782 10.66 -5.80 -30.87
C VAL A 782 10.53 -6.44 -29.50
N VAL A 783 10.44 -5.62 -28.45
CA VAL A 783 10.29 -6.05 -27.05
C VAL A 783 8.92 -5.65 -26.49
N LYS A 784 8.15 -6.61 -26.02
CA LYS A 784 6.96 -6.35 -25.20
C LYS A 784 7.37 -6.27 -23.73
N VAL A 785 7.18 -5.10 -23.13
CA VAL A 785 7.39 -4.88 -21.69
C VAL A 785 6.03 -4.99 -20.99
N TYR A 786 5.87 -6.04 -20.19
CA TYR A 786 4.65 -6.28 -19.42
C TYR A 786 4.84 -5.86 -17.97
N TYR A 787 3.93 -5.05 -17.42
CA TYR A 787 3.92 -4.70 -16.01
C TYR A 787 3.43 -5.88 -15.17
N VAL A 788 4.25 -6.34 -14.23
CA VAL A 788 3.92 -7.48 -13.36
C VAL A 788 3.27 -6.99 -12.07
N ARG A 789 3.97 -6.13 -11.32
CA ARG A 789 3.52 -5.63 -10.01
C ARG A 789 4.42 -4.53 -9.47
N ASP A 790 3.91 -3.81 -8.46
CA ASP A 790 4.74 -2.98 -7.60
C ASP A 790 5.50 -3.82 -6.58
N VAL A 791 6.76 -3.45 -6.35
CA VAL A 791 7.65 -4.13 -5.39
C VAL A 791 8.20 -3.20 -4.32
N ALA A 792 8.28 -1.89 -4.58
CA ALA A 792 8.56 -0.85 -3.60
C ALA A 792 7.91 0.48 -4.06
N PRO A 793 7.81 1.52 -3.21
CA PRO A 793 7.15 2.77 -3.56
C PRO A 793 7.60 3.42 -4.88
N ALA A 794 8.88 3.30 -5.23
CA ALA A 794 9.48 3.86 -6.45
C ALA A 794 9.91 2.79 -7.48
N LYS A 795 9.54 1.51 -7.27
CA LYS A 795 10.07 0.38 -8.05
C LYS A 795 8.97 -0.62 -8.39
N SER A 796 8.89 -0.97 -9.68
CA SER A 796 7.96 -1.97 -10.19
C SER A 796 8.74 -3.08 -10.92
N MET A 797 8.12 -4.26 -10.96
CA MET A 797 8.61 -5.43 -11.67
C MET A 797 7.92 -5.51 -13.03
N TYR A 798 8.72 -5.81 -14.05
CA TYR A 798 8.29 -5.98 -15.43
C TYR A 798 8.80 -7.31 -15.98
N CYS A 799 8.18 -7.80 -17.05
CA CYS A 799 8.66 -8.91 -17.87
C CYS A 799 8.90 -8.39 -19.30
N ALA A 800 10.16 -8.37 -19.74
CA ALA A 800 10.54 -8.10 -21.11
C ALA A 800 10.46 -9.40 -21.93
N SER A 801 9.57 -9.44 -22.92
CA SER A 801 9.40 -10.58 -23.82
C SER A 801 9.78 -10.20 -25.25
N PHE A 802 10.68 -10.95 -25.88
CA PHE A 802 11.10 -10.68 -27.25
C PHE A 802 11.54 -11.93 -27.99
N ARG A 803 11.41 -11.92 -29.32
CA ARG A 803 11.93 -12.97 -30.20
C ARG A 803 13.45 -12.81 -30.30
N LEU A 804 14.21 -13.87 -30.06
CA LEU A 804 15.66 -13.82 -30.19
C LEU A 804 16.04 -13.47 -31.64
N PRO A 805 16.82 -12.39 -31.89
CA PRO A 805 17.21 -12.01 -33.25
C PRO A 805 18.12 -13.05 -33.89
N ARG A 806 17.97 -13.29 -35.20
CA ARG A 806 18.80 -14.25 -35.95
C ARG A 806 20.28 -13.92 -35.88
N GLU A 807 20.61 -12.64 -36.00
CA GLU A 807 22.00 -12.15 -35.92
C GLU A 807 22.67 -12.47 -34.58
N VAL A 808 21.89 -12.50 -33.49
CA VAL A 808 22.39 -12.86 -32.16
C VAL A 808 22.47 -14.38 -32.04
N ALA A 809 21.40 -15.10 -32.39
CA ALA A 809 21.30 -16.54 -32.22
C ALA A 809 22.37 -17.34 -33.00
N PHE A 810 22.75 -16.86 -34.19
CA PHE A 810 23.69 -17.52 -35.10
C PHE A 810 25.08 -16.85 -35.14
N ALA A 811 25.32 -15.84 -34.30
CA ALA A 811 26.65 -15.28 -34.14
C ALA A 811 27.66 -16.36 -33.71
N PRO A 812 28.98 -16.16 -33.93
CA PRO A 812 29.99 -17.02 -33.33
C PRO A 812 29.83 -17.06 -31.80
N ARG A 813 29.89 -18.27 -31.23
CA ARG A 813 29.93 -18.47 -29.77
C ARG A 813 31.21 -17.86 -29.23
N GLY A 814 31.09 -17.02 -28.20
CA GLY A 814 32.21 -16.31 -27.57
C GLY A 814 33.14 -17.20 -26.77
#